data_AF-A0A7S2I7X6-F1
#
_entry.id   AF-A0A7S2I7X6-F1
#
_cell.length_a   1.000
_cell.length_b   1.000
_cell.length_c   1.000
_cell.angle_alpha   90.00
_cell.angle_beta   90.00
_cell.angle_gamma   90.00
#
_symmetry.space_group_name_H-M   'P 1'
#
loop_
_entity.id
_entity.type
_entity.pdbx_description
1 polymer ?
#
loop_
_entity_poly.entity_id
_entity_poly.type
_entity_poly.pdbx_seq_one_letter_code
_entity_poly.pdbx_strand_id
1 'polypeptide(L)'
;MSAVDGNGDVEAQFVADEESGVDNPTESKAATTNESSSLISTVNDLGIYQGETLEIKVDNLINNHAIVIFSKSHCPFCLDVKDLLTNKMGAPVHVFEVNVHPDGSAVHQIVKKRTGHPTVPAVFIKGNFIGGCDDVKSLDAREDLEDMIGYLAVHQRVMNAKKLETAHLVKTPRGSAVHPLFWFPNVVNNHVVRLIGVQVCTLSVLAIVFRNKLWGRYLAVALLVDFVTRFVVGSSMSLLGMIATVISSPWKPDFKPGPPKQFASFCGVMFSLVGVTCYFTDHIIPGAVVLAGLAGASGLEGFGNICVGCIFYQLGIRFGLIPDHVYRIYTSSRQEIEDSWDYMNTASNAPRPESVDTDPSSAIALKYKKKTDEWTKDDFHLIRNMQVPYFGMPLALAGLATAFKIASKWTVNNLGTSSYPMYSLQVPDAWYATISIAGAVTYALMLILYGTRLVQYPHKCKTEWDCPLRSPSFGAITITLMLFSFLMYDSIDYNGPFDEGATQRTARVFFWIGSIVHVILTAAKFGEWIGFRLELEHVHPTWMIMPVGLMVAALCAPIIPMFQLTKEDATQTVGNLDTNVLLAQFFFSFAYLMWITLFIITFFKVVTTHNSDNRIRHSIWIWLAAPTIIGLANFSICSSHAIGVANNEDLIPLCNADLANYFFLGLMIFLGLAWATFPHINFFGRDPFGMGYWNECFAIDALAACAALFYATNGLQASETLTYMGLTIACIANGLAFLHTMAALIRRRNVFTPEVKWGPLSFMKLTHEAFRGALPKLRSTLESIDLADSSKGIGNLELFAAHYSQFSIVHEEHARHEDEVIFKTFNDYFHEHARKYNDDHTEDKAKMEEWRVLINGLLDKTIDDPTPTLSRLQKEIPDFLNHFEEHLKGEEDNLQPIGRKHIPLAVQKQISRDAFTITSAKKWEVMIPFIINNLPRHMQRVRYLKVLAWSMPERAQQIGAIVYRNVDAVMWERLRVEVPEIIPRGGYNWRRYY
;
A
#
# COMPACT_ATOMS: atom_id res chain seq x y z
N MET A 1 10.12 36.05 -57.81
CA MET A 1 11.13 35.98 -58.89
C MET A 1 11.94 34.72 -58.64
N SER A 2 11.96 33.81 -59.64
CA SER A 2 12.74 32.57 -59.81
C SER A 2 12.69 31.44 -58.76
N ALA A 3 12.31 30.26 -59.28
CA ALA A 3 12.37 28.91 -58.72
C ALA A 3 13.79 28.38 -58.46
N VAL A 4 13.94 27.30 -57.67
CA VAL A 4 14.23 25.91 -58.13
C VAL A 4 14.78 25.03 -56.97
N ASP A 5 14.20 23.81 -56.87
CA ASP A 5 14.61 22.48 -56.37
C ASP A 5 14.94 22.13 -54.90
N GLY A 6 14.22 21.08 -54.45
CA GLY A 6 14.86 19.86 -53.93
C GLY A 6 14.35 19.32 -52.58
N ASN A 7 13.19 18.64 -52.55
CA ASN A 7 12.81 17.76 -51.44
C ASN A 7 12.25 16.43 -52.02
N GLY A 8 12.78 15.31 -51.54
CA GLY A 8 12.29 13.96 -51.85
C GLY A 8 11.93 13.23 -50.56
N ASP A 9 10.63 13.01 -50.36
CA ASP A 9 10.08 12.05 -49.42
C ASP A 9 9.45 10.89 -50.23
N VAL A 10 9.71 9.66 -49.81
CA VAL A 10 9.08 8.45 -50.35
C VAL A 10 8.11 7.93 -49.31
N GLU A 11 6.82 8.07 -49.61
CA GLU A 11 5.69 7.41 -48.96
C GLU A 11 5.30 6.19 -49.82
N ALA A 12 5.07 5.03 -49.21
CA ALA A 12 4.56 3.84 -49.89
C ALA A 12 3.23 3.40 -49.30
N GLN A 13 2.27 3.26 -50.22
CA GLN A 13 0.84 2.98 -50.10
C GLN A 13 0.49 1.61 -49.47
N PHE A 14 -0.71 1.52 -48.90
CA PHE A 14 -1.58 0.36 -49.10
C PHE A 14 -3.04 0.80 -49.30
N VAL A 15 -3.68 0.12 -50.25
CA VAL A 15 -4.90 0.44 -51.00
C VAL A 15 -6.17 0.03 -50.27
N ALA A 16 -7.23 0.81 -50.45
CA ALA A 16 -8.60 0.56 -49.99
C ALA A 16 -9.40 -0.20 -51.06
N ASP A 17 -10.32 -1.07 -50.65
CA ASP A 17 -11.48 -1.48 -51.45
C ASP A 17 -12.73 -1.73 -50.57
N GLU A 18 -13.76 -0.93 -50.90
CA GLU A 18 -15.22 -1.09 -50.94
C GLU A 18 -16.08 -1.70 -49.82
N GLU A 19 -17.08 -0.89 -49.41
CA GLU A 19 -18.27 -1.18 -48.61
C GLU A 19 -19.38 -1.89 -49.42
N SER A 20 -20.18 -2.75 -48.76
CA SER A 20 -21.64 -2.70 -48.87
C SER A 20 -22.37 -3.50 -47.78
N GLY A 21 -23.24 -2.82 -47.03
CA GLY A 21 -24.50 -3.31 -46.47
C GLY A 21 -24.47 -4.27 -45.27
N VAL A 22 -25.06 -3.84 -44.13
CA VAL A 22 -26.27 -4.42 -43.53
C VAL A 22 -26.61 -3.68 -42.22
N ASP A 23 -27.91 -3.55 -42.00
CA ASP A 23 -28.65 -2.66 -41.09
C ASP A 23 -28.29 -2.69 -39.61
N ASN A 24 -28.41 -1.50 -39.00
CA ASN A 24 -28.60 -1.28 -37.57
C ASN A 24 -29.90 -1.95 -37.08
N PRO A 25 -29.89 -2.54 -35.87
CA PRO A 25 -31.04 -2.45 -34.99
C PRO A 25 -30.66 -1.80 -33.65
N THR A 26 -31.18 -0.59 -33.48
CA THR A 26 -31.89 -0.07 -32.30
C THR A 26 -31.49 -0.53 -30.90
N GLU A 27 -31.14 0.47 -30.10
CA GLU A 27 -31.23 0.55 -28.63
C GLU A 27 -32.28 -0.39 -28.01
N SER A 28 -31.79 -1.37 -27.25
CA SER A 28 -32.57 -2.11 -26.27
C SER A 28 -32.08 -1.73 -24.87
N LYS A 29 -32.98 -1.09 -24.12
CA LYS A 29 -32.86 -0.71 -22.72
C LYS A 29 -32.20 -1.81 -21.88
N ALA A 30 -31.29 -1.37 -21.00
CA ALA A 30 -30.72 -2.15 -19.93
C ALA A 30 -31.82 -2.86 -19.12
N ALA A 31 -31.87 -4.19 -19.26
CA ALA A 31 -32.54 -5.08 -18.32
C ALA A 31 -31.48 -5.68 -17.41
N THR A 32 -31.46 -5.25 -16.15
CA THR A 32 -30.81 -5.91 -15.03
C THR A 32 -31.21 -7.38 -14.99
N THR A 33 -30.29 -8.28 -15.29
CA THR A 33 -30.48 -9.73 -15.09
C THR A 33 -29.58 -10.20 -13.95
N ASN A 34 -30.24 -10.71 -12.91
CA ASN A 34 -29.64 -11.27 -11.70
C ASN A 34 -28.75 -12.49 -12.02
N GLU A 35 -27.71 -12.67 -11.19
CA GLU A 35 -26.66 -13.69 -11.26
C GLU A 35 -27.11 -15.17 -11.10
N SER A 36 -28.40 -15.50 -11.28
CA SER A 36 -28.92 -16.87 -11.15
C SER A 36 -28.67 -17.79 -12.37
N SER A 37 -28.07 -17.28 -13.45
CA SER A 37 -28.01 -17.98 -14.75
C SER A 37 -26.89 -19.03 -14.91
N SER A 38 -26.01 -19.24 -13.91
CA SER A 38 -24.93 -20.25 -14.06
C SER A 38 -25.33 -21.69 -13.73
N LEU A 39 -26.47 -21.89 -13.06
CA LEU A 39 -26.97 -23.21 -12.65
C LEU A 39 -28.17 -23.70 -13.49
N ILE A 40 -28.76 -22.86 -14.34
CA ILE A 40 -29.87 -23.25 -15.22
C ILE A 40 -29.37 -23.26 -16.66
N SER A 41 -29.43 -24.42 -17.32
CA SER A 41 -29.22 -24.52 -18.77
C SER A 41 -30.52 -24.90 -19.47
N THR A 42 -30.97 -24.06 -20.37
CA THR A 42 -32.16 -24.34 -21.19
C THR A 42 -31.80 -25.20 -22.39
N VAL A 43 -32.52 -26.29 -22.59
CA VAL A 43 -32.34 -27.20 -23.73
C VAL A 43 -33.15 -26.67 -24.91
N ASN A 44 -32.44 -26.06 -25.87
CA ASN A 44 -33.05 -25.43 -27.05
C ASN A 44 -33.03 -26.31 -28.30
N ASP A 45 -32.22 -27.38 -28.31
CA ASP A 45 -32.11 -28.31 -29.42
C ASP A 45 -32.08 -29.77 -28.92
N LEU A 46 -33.10 -30.55 -29.28
CA LEU A 46 -33.20 -31.97 -28.99
C LEU A 46 -32.35 -32.85 -29.93
N GLY A 47 -31.86 -32.30 -31.05
CA GLY A 47 -31.01 -33.00 -32.02
C GLY A 47 -29.64 -33.42 -31.48
N ILE A 48 -29.21 -32.83 -30.36
CA ILE A 48 -27.96 -33.15 -29.66
C ILE A 48 -28.01 -34.55 -29.01
N TYR A 49 -29.21 -35.07 -28.71
CA TYR A 49 -29.39 -36.39 -28.11
C TYR A 49 -29.54 -37.45 -29.20
N GLN A 50 -28.74 -38.52 -29.12
CA GLN A 50 -28.77 -39.62 -30.09
C GLN A 50 -30.12 -40.35 -30.07
N GLY A 51 -30.60 -40.85 -31.22
CA GLY A 51 -31.85 -41.61 -31.32
C GLY A 51 -32.67 -41.29 -32.56
N GLU A 52 -33.27 -42.33 -33.16
CA GLU A 52 -34.07 -42.20 -34.38
C GLU A 52 -35.46 -41.59 -34.13
N THR A 53 -36.01 -41.72 -32.92
CA THR A 53 -37.34 -41.21 -32.54
C THR A 53 -37.27 -40.13 -31.45
N LEU A 54 -38.27 -39.25 -31.40
CA LEU A 54 -38.36 -38.18 -30.40
C LEU A 54 -38.45 -38.74 -28.95
N GLU A 55 -39.05 -39.91 -28.78
CA GLU A 55 -39.14 -40.61 -27.50
C GLU A 55 -37.74 -41.00 -26.99
N ILE A 56 -36.90 -41.59 -27.84
CA ILE A 56 -35.51 -41.95 -27.48
C ILE A 56 -34.68 -40.69 -27.14
N LYS A 57 -34.92 -39.58 -27.84
CA LYS A 57 -34.23 -38.30 -27.55
C LYS A 57 -34.63 -37.72 -26.20
N VAL A 58 -35.90 -37.80 -25.82
CA VAL A 58 -36.41 -37.38 -24.50
C VAL A 58 -35.84 -38.29 -23.39
N ASP A 59 -35.75 -39.60 -23.65
CA ASP A 59 -35.13 -40.55 -22.73
C ASP A 59 -33.66 -40.23 -22.49
N ASN A 60 -32.92 -39.94 -23.56
CA ASN A 60 -31.52 -39.58 -23.47
C ASN A 60 -31.32 -38.21 -22.82
N LEU A 61 -32.23 -37.25 -23.01
CA LEU A 61 -32.23 -36.00 -22.25
C LEU A 61 -32.38 -36.26 -20.75
N ILE A 62 -33.34 -37.11 -20.35
CA ILE A 62 -33.60 -37.45 -18.94
C ILE A 62 -32.44 -38.22 -18.31
N ASN A 63 -31.80 -39.11 -19.07
CA ASN A 63 -30.74 -39.98 -18.56
C ASN A 63 -29.35 -39.33 -18.58
N ASN A 64 -29.10 -38.37 -19.46
CA ASN A 64 -27.79 -37.72 -19.57
C ASN A 64 -27.59 -36.58 -18.56
N HIS A 65 -28.65 -36.12 -17.89
CA HIS A 65 -28.59 -35.01 -16.95
C HIS A 65 -29.10 -35.39 -15.56
N ALA A 66 -28.42 -34.88 -14.55
CA ALA A 66 -28.74 -35.20 -13.15
C ALA A 66 -30.12 -34.71 -12.71
N ILE A 67 -30.51 -33.51 -13.16
CA ILE A 67 -31.83 -32.91 -12.89
C ILE A 67 -32.37 -32.33 -14.20
N VAL A 68 -33.54 -32.81 -14.61
CA VAL A 68 -34.27 -32.32 -15.78
C VAL A 68 -35.64 -31.82 -15.36
N ILE A 69 -36.00 -30.61 -15.78
CA ILE A 69 -37.31 -30.02 -15.55
C ILE A 69 -37.97 -29.74 -16.91
N PHE A 70 -39.09 -30.39 -17.16
CA PHE A 70 -40.00 -29.96 -18.22
C PHE A 70 -40.88 -28.84 -17.67
N SER A 71 -40.77 -27.66 -18.27
CA SER A 71 -41.23 -26.40 -17.70
C SER A 71 -42.02 -25.56 -18.70
N LYS A 72 -42.84 -24.64 -18.18
CA LYS A 72 -43.39 -23.53 -18.95
C LYS A 72 -42.82 -22.20 -18.45
N SER A 73 -42.41 -21.34 -19.37
CA SER A 73 -41.52 -20.21 -19.06
C SER A 73 -42.16 -19.18 -18.13
N HIS A 74 -43.48 -19.06 -18.16
CA HIS A 74 -44.27 -18.13 -17.35
C HIS A 74 -45.07 -18.81 -16.22
N CYS A 75 -44.81 -20.08 -15.92
CA CYS A 75 -45.54 -20.80 -14.88
C CYS A 75 -44.93 -20.52 -13.48
N PRO A 76 -45.71 -20.02 -12.51
CA PRO A 76 -45.18 -19.70 -11.18
C PRO A 76 -44.65 -20.94 -10.45
N PHE A 77 -45.33 -22.08 -10.55
CA PHE A 77 -44.89 -23.34 -9.95
C PHE A 77 -43.57 -23.85 -10.54
N CYS A 78 -43.31 -23.58 -11.82
CA CYS A 78 -42.05 -23.91 -12.46
C CYS A 78 -40.91 -23.01 -11.98
N LEU A 79 -41.18 -21.72 -11.78
CA LEU A 79 -40.21 -20.77 -11.26
C LEU A 79 -39.83 -21.12 -9.82
N ASP A 80 -40.80 -21.47 -8.98
CA ASP A 80 -40.57 -21.91 -7.61
C ASP A 80 -39.65 -23.14 -7.52
N VAL A 81 -39.88 -24.15 -8.37
CA VAL A 81 -39.04 -25.36 -8.39
C VAL A 81 -37.62 -25.05 -8.89
N LYS A 82 -37.49 -24.20 -9.92
CA LYS A 82 -36.18 -23.75 -10.41
C LYS A 82 -35.42 -23.01 -9.31
N ASP A 83 -36.08 -22.09 -8.62
CA ASP A 83 -35.50 -21.30 -7.53
C ASP A 83 -35.08 -22.20 -6.36
N LEU A 84 -35.96 -23.13 -5.94
CA LEU A 84 -35.66 -24.10 -4.89
C LEU A 84 -34.42 -24.95 -5.22
N LEU A 85 -34.36 -25.52 -6.43
CA LEU A 85 -33.26 -26.41 -6.81
C LEU A 85 -31.95 -25.66 -7.06
N THR A 86 -32.00 -24.41 -7.49
CA THR A 86 -30.79 -23.64 -7.86
C THR A 86 -30.30 -22.73 -6.74
N ASN A 87 -31.16 -21.92 -6.14
CA ASN A 87 -30.77 -20.93 -5.12
C ASN A 87 -30.73 -21.54 -3.72
N LYS A 88 -31.67 -22.44 -3.38
CA LYS A 88 -31.65 -23.12 -2.07
C LYS A 88 -30.69 -24.32 -2.06
N MET A 89 -30.75 -25.17 -3.08
CA MET A 89 -29.97 -26.42 -3.13
C MET A 89 -28.66 -26.33 -3.93
N GLY A 90 -28.41 -25.25 -4.67
CA GLY A 90 -27.13 -25.05 -5.40
C GLY A 90 -26.86 -26.04 -6.53
N ALA A 91 -27.89 -26.75 -7.02
CA ALA A 91 -27.75 -27.82 -8.01
C ALA A 91 -27.87 -27.31 -9.45
N PRO A 92 -27.09 -27.86 -10.41
CA PRO A 92 -27.28 -27.57 -11.83
C PRO A 92 -28.55 -28.26 -12.36
N VAL A 93 -29.36 -27.52 -13.10
CA VAL A 93 -30.68 -27.94 -13.58
C VAL A 93 -30.80 -27.72 -15.09
N HIS A 94 -31.22 -28.77 -15.80
CA HIS A 94 -31.51 -28.70 -17.22
C HIS A 94 -33.00 -28.49 -17.44
N VAL A 95 -33.37 -27.42 -18.14
CA VAL A 95 -34.77 -27.04 -18.32
C VAL A 95 -35.16 -27.20 -19.79
N PHE A 96 -36.22 -27.96 -20.05
CA PHE A 96 -36.85 -28.03 -21.36
C PHE A 96 -38.16 -27.24 -21.33
N GLU A 97 -38.19 -26.11 -22.04
CA GLU A 97 -39.33 -25.20 -22.09
C GLU A 97 -40.35 -25.66 -23.14
N VAL A 98 -41.39 -26.38 -22.69
CA VAL A 98 -42.38 -27.01 -23.60
C VAL A 98 -43.26 -26.01 -24.34
N ASN A 99 -43.32 -24.75 -23.92
CA ASN A 99 -44.05 -23.67 -24.60
C ASN A 99 -43.19 -22.89 -25.60
N VAL A 100 -41.88 -23.11 -25.65
CA VAL A 100 -40.95 -22.36 -26.50
C VAL A 100 -40.40 -23.25 -27.62
N HIS A 101 -40.14 -24.53 -27.32
CA HIS A 101 -39.56 -25.45 -28.30
C HIS A 101 -40.59 -25.88 -29.37
N PRO A 102 -40.22 -25.96 -30.67
CA PRO A 102 -41.12 -26.40 -31.75
C PRO A 102 -41.78 -27.77 -31.48
N ASP A 103 -41.00 -28.74 -31.01
CA ASP A 103 -41.51 -30.07 -30.62
C ASP A 103 -42.15 -30.13 -29.22
N GLY A 104 -42.33 -28.99 -28.55
CA GLY A 104 -42.70 -28.94 -27.14
C GLY A 104 -44.03 -29.61 -26.80
N SER A 105 -45.01 -29.57 -27.71
CA SER A 105 -46.31 -30.24 -27.55
C SER A 105 -46.19 -31.76 -27.61
N ALA A 106 -45.37 -32.29 -28.52
CA ALA A 106 -45.09 -33.71 -28.66
C ALA A 106 -44.28 -34.23 -27.47
N VAL A 107 -43.26 -33.47 -27.03
CA VAL A 107 -42.46 -33.79 -25.83
C VAL A 107 -43.34 -33.81 -24.57
N HIS A 108 -44.25 -32.84 -24.39
CA HIS A 108 -45.20 -32.85 -23.27
C HIS A 108 -46.11 -34.09 -23.31
N GLN A 109 -46.61 -34.49 -24.49
CA GLN A 109 -47.40 -35.73 -24.61
C GLN A 109 -46.59 -36.99 -24.25
N ILE A 110 -45.32 -37.07 -24.67
CA ILE A 110 -44.42 -38.18 -24.33
C ILE A 110 -44.18 -38.23 -22.82
N VAL A 111 -43.82 -37.11 -22.21
CA VAL A 111 -43.60 -37.01 -20.75
C VAL A 111 -44.87 -37.40 -19.99
N LYS A 112 -46.04 -36.88 -20.41
CA LYS A 112 -47.35 -37.21 -19.81
C LYS A 112 -47.68 -38.70 -19.93
N LYS A 113 -47.42 -39.32 -21.08
CA LYS A 113 -47.64 -40.76 -21.31
C LYS A 113 -46.73 -41.60 -20.42
N ARG A 114 -45.49 -41.13 -20.17
CA ARG A 114 -44.49 -41.86 -19.39
C ARG A 114 -44.68 -41.73 -17.87
N THR A 115 -45.02 -40.54 -17.39
CA THR A 115 -45.09 -40.27 -15.94
C THR A 115 -46.50 -40.36 -15.39
N GLY A 116 -47.52 -40.34 -16.26
CA GLY A 116 -48.92 -40.17 -15.84
C GLY A 116 -49.23 -38.76 -15.31
N HIS A 117 -48.26 -37.85 -15.28
CA HIS A 117 -48.40 -36.50 -14.73
C HIS A 117 -48.80 -35.51 -15.84
N PRO A 118 -50.02 -34.93 -15.82
CA PRO A 118 -50.53 -34.12 -16.92
C PRO A 118 -49.98 -32.68 -16.94
N THR A 119 -49.43 -32.21 -15.82
CA THR A 119 -49.05 -30.82 -15.57
C THR A 119 -47.54 -30.60 -15.64
N VAL A 120 -47.13 -29.33 -15.66
CA VAL A 120 -45.74 -28.89 -15.45
C VAL A 120 -45.67 -28.10 -14.14
N PRO A 121 -44.54 -28.05 -13.42
CA PRO A 121 -43.25 -28.69 -13.76
C PRO A 121 -43.32 -30.22 -13.65
N ALA A 122 -42.64 -30.94 -14.55
CA ALA A 122 -42.38 -32.36 -14.39
C ALA A 122 -40.88 -32.54 -14.14
N VAL A 123 -40.54 -32.95 -12.92
CA VAL A 123 -39.16 -32.98 -12.42
C VAL A 123 -38.64 -34.40 -12.42
N PHE A 124 -37.46 -34.58 -13.01
CA PHE A 124 -36.71 -35.82 -12.98
C PHE A 124 -35.38 -35.60 -12.27
N ILE A 125 -35.03 -36.51 -11.37
CA ILE A 125 -33.73 -36.54 -10.68
C ILE A 125 -33.13 -37.93 -10.90
N LYS A 126 -31.92 -38.00 -11.48
CA LYS A 126 -31.23 -39.25 -11.85
C LYS A 126 -32.08 -40.19 -12.71
N GLY A 127 -32.81 -39.63 -13.67
CA GLY A 127 -33.74 -40.38 -14.53
C GLY A 127 -35.05 -40.82 -13.87
N ASN A 128 -35.18 -40.72 -12.54
CA ASN A 128 -36.41 -41.04 -11.83
C ASN A 128 -37.37 -39.84 -11.82
N PHE A 129 -38.64 -40.10 -12.09
CA PHE A 129 -39.68 -39.08 -12.01
C PHE A 129 -40.03 -38.79 -10.55
N ILE A 130 -39.93 -37.52 -10.15
CA ILE A 130 -40.14 -37.07 -8.76
C ILE A 130 -41.56 -36.51 -8.57
N GLY A 131 -42.09 -35.83 -9.58
CA GLY A 131 -43.41 -35.20 -9.49
C GLY A 131 -43.41 -33.74 -9.93
N GLY A 132 -44.42 -33.02 -9.43
CA GLY A 132 -44.63 -31.59 -9.63
C GLY A 132 -44.05 -30.72 -8.53
N CYS A 133 -44.48 -29.46 -8.48
CA CYS A 133 -43.97 -28.47 -7.53
C CYS A 133 -44.24 -28.86 -6.07
N ASP A 134 -45.45 -29.34 -5.76
CA ASP A 134 -45.83 -29.75 -4.41
C ASP A 134 -45.04 -30.98 -3.95
N ASP A 135 -44.79 -31.94 -4.85
CA ASP A 135 -44.02 -33.15 -4.56
C ASP A 135 -42.58 -32.80 -4.19
N VAL A 136 -41.94 -31.92 -4.97
CA VAL A 136 -40.57 -31.45 -4.69
C VAL A 136 -40.50 -30.64 -3.39
N LYS A 137 -41.46 -29.74 -3.13
CA LYS A 137 -41.54 -28.99 -1.88
C LYS A 137 -41.79 -29.91 -0.68
N SER A 138 -42.57 -30.98 -0.85
CA SER A 138 -42.82 -31.97 0.21
C SER A 138 -41.58 -32.80 0.57
N LEU A 139 -40.69 -33.04 -0.40
CA LEU A 139 -39.41 -33.72 -0.18
C LEU A 139 -38.41 -32.79 0.50
N ASP A 140 -38.41 -31.51 0.14
CA ASP A 140 -37.60 -30.49 0.82
C ASP A 140 -38.02 -30.31 2.29
N ALA A 141 -39.32 -30.27 2.57
CA ALA A 141 -39.84 -30.16 3.94
C ALA A 141 -39.55 -31.38 4.82
N ARG A 142 -39.25 -32.54 4.21
CA ARG A 142 -38.87 -33.78 4.88
C ARG A 142 -37.36 -34.00 4.94
N GLU A 143 -36.56 -33.05 4.44
CA GLU A 143 -35.09 -33.14 4.30
C GLU A 143 -34.59 -34.23 3.33
N ASP A 144 -35.45 -35.13 2.85
CA ASP A 144 -35.16 -36.18 1.84
C ASP A 144 -34.61 -35.62 0.51
N LEU A 145 -35.01 -34.39 0.12
CA LEU A 145 -34.56 -33.77 -1.13
C LEU A 145 -33.06 -33.44 -1.11
N GLU A 146 -32.54 -33.07 0.07
CA GLU A 146 -31.12 -32.76 0.24
C GLU A 146 -30.27 -34.04 0.13
N ASP A 147 -30.73 -35.17 0.64
CA ASP A 147 -30.05 -36.46 0.46
C ASP A 147 -30.02 -36.93 -1.00
N MET A 148 -31.11 -36.69 -1.74
CA MET A 148 -31.18 -37.03 -3.17
C MET A 148 -30.23 -36.19 -4.05
N ILE A 149 -30.07 -34.90 -3.70
CA ILE A 149 -29.33 -33.89 -4.48
C ILE A 149 -27.89 -33.69 -3.97
N GLY A 150 -27.64 -33.85 -2.68
CA GLY A 150 -26.38 -33.53 -1.99
C GLY A 150 -25.18 -34.29 -2.55
N TYR A 151 -25.42 -35.51 -3.02
CA TYR A 151 -24.42 -36.25 -3.80
C TYR A 151 -24.17 -35.63 -5.18
N LEU A 152 -25.18 -35.12 -5.90
CA LEU A 152 -25.06 -34.61 -7.29
C LEU A 152 -24.42 -33.23 -7.41
N ALA A 153 -24.71 -32.29 -6.52
CA ALA A 153 -24.12 -30.94 -6.59
C ALA A 153 -22.61 -30.97 -6.32
N VAL A 154 -22.16 -31.90 -5.46
CA VAL A 154 -20.75 -32.21 -5.23
C VAL A 154 -20.21 -33.06 -6.39
N HIS A 155 -20.89 -34.14 -6.79
CA HIS A 155 -20.39 -35.05 -7.82
C HIS A 155 -20.31 -34.43 -9.22
N GLN A 156 -21.17 -33.49 -9.64
CA GLN A 156 -21.04 -32.81 -10.94
C GLN A 156 -19.91 -31.77 -10.93
N ARG A 157 -19.74 -31.05 -9.81
CA ARG A 157 -18.61 -30.12 -9.59
C ARG A 157 -17.29 -30.86 -9.53
N VAL A 158 -17.31 -32.08 -8.99
CA VAL A 158 -16.14 -32.95 -8.92
C VAL A 158 -15.92 -33.70 -10.24
N MET A 159 -16.95 -34.16 -10.95
CA MET A 159 -16.83 -34.81 -12.28
C MET A 159 -16.22 -33.88 -13.34
N ASN A 160 -16.54 -32.58 -13.31
CA ASN A 160 -15.87 -31.58 -14.14
C ASN A 160 -14.40 -31.32 -13.71
N ALA A 161 -14.07 -31.63 -12.46
CA ALA A 161 -12.71 -31.64 -11.93
C ALA A 161 -12.03 -33.03 -12.02
N LYS A 162 -12.74 -34.11 -12.40
CA LYS A 162 -12.27 -35.50 -12.32
C LYS A 162 -11.20 -35.84 -13.33
N LYS A 163 -11.07 -35.09 -14.43
CA LYS A 163 -9.86 -35.15 -15.24
C LYS A 163 -8.86 -34.13 -14.73
N LEU A 164 -7.77 -34.64 -14.17
CA LEU A 164 -6.58 -33.91 -13.72
C LEU A 164 -6.02 -32.93 -14.80
N GLU A 165 -6.40 -33.08 -16.06
CA GLU A 165 -6.05 -32.22 -17.20
C GLU A 165 -6.92 -30.94 -17.36
N THR A 166 -8.08 -30.85 -16.68
CA THR A 166 -9.07 -29.76 -16.83
C THR A 166 -9.52 -29.13 -15.52
N ALA A 167 -8.89 -29.44 -14.39
CA ALA A 167 -9.25 -28.89 -13.09
C ALA A 167 -9.04 -27.37 -13.02
N HIS A 168 -10.09 -26.61 -13.38
CA HIS A 168 -10.15 -25.18 -13.15
C HIS A 168 -10.53 -24.91 -11.69
N LEU A 169 -10.04 -23.80 -11.13
CA LEU A 169 -10.44 -23.37 -9.79
C LEU A 169 -11.96 -23.15 -9.76
N VAL A 170 -12.59 -23.67 -8.71
CA VAL A 170 -14.01 -23.41 -8.45
C VAL A 170 -14.17 -21.90 -8.28
N LYS A 171 -14.96 -21.26 -9.15
CA LYS A 171 -15.28 -19.85 -9.04
C LYS A 171 -15.95 -19.61 -7.69
N THR A 172 -15.32 -18.82 -6.83
CA THR A 172 -15.93 -18.39 -5.57
C THR A 172 -17.08 -17.41 -5.89
N PRO A 173 -18.31 -17.63 -5.37
CA PRO A 173 -19.38 -16.66 -5.46
C PRO A 173 -18.90 -15.33 -4.85
N ARG A 174 -19.05 -14.22 -5.59
CA ARG A 174 -18.60 -12.92 -5.09
C ARG A 174 -19.68 -12.30 -4.21
N GLY A 175 -19.51 -12.41 -2.90
CA GLY A 175 -20.17 -11.49 -1.98
C GLY A 175 -19.63 -10.07 -2.16
N SER A 176 -20.46 -9.05 -1.93
CA SER A 176 -20.01 -7.66 -1.87
C SER A 176 -19.12 -7.45 -0.64
N ALA A 177 -17.80 -7.48 -0.82
CA ALA A 177 -16.88 -7.00 0.19
C ALA A 177 -16.91 -5.46 0.17
N VAL A 178 -17.28 -4.85 1.29
CA VAL A 178 -17.36 -3.38 1.43
C VAL A 178 -16.18 -2.89 2.25
N HIS A 179 -15.48 -1.87 1.74
CA HIS A 179 -14.39 -1.22 2.46
C HIS A 179 -14.92 -0.49 3.70
N PRO A 180 -14.11 -0.33 4.76
CA PRO A 180 -14.44 0.62 5.81
C PRO A 180 -14.72 1.99 5.19
N LEU A 181 -15.69 2.71 5.76
CA LEU A 181 -16.15 4.00 5.24
C LEU A 181 -15.01 5.04 5.15
N PHE A 182 -13.96 4.85 5.96
CA PHE A 182 -12.74 5.66 6.00
C PHE A 182 -11.49 4.78 6.03
N TRP A 183 -10.31 5.38 6.10
CA TRP A 183 -9.01 4.72 6.15
C TRP A 183 -8.69 4.11 7.53
N PHE A 184 -9.64 3.38 8.11
CA PHE A 184 -9.48 2.73 9.40
C PHE A 184 -8.88 1.31 9.22
N PRO A 185 -7.91 0.90 10.07
CA PRO A 185 -7.28 -0.41 9.93
C PRO A 185 -8.26 -1.57 10.18
N ASN A 186 -8.15 -2.61 9.34
CA ASN A 186 -9.03 -3.78 9.42
C ASN A 186 -8.90 -4.54 10.75
N VAL A 187 -7.69 -4.58 11.33
CA VAL A 187 -7.46 -5.13 12.66
C VAL A 187 -6.72 -4.13 13.52
N VAL A 188 -7.02 -4.10 14.80
CA VAL A 188 -6.38 -3.22 15.78
C VAL A 188 -5.79 -4.02 16.93
N ASN A 189 -4.72 -3.50 17.53
CA ASN A 189 -4.12 -4.11 18.72
C ASN A 189 -4.91 -3.70 19.97
N ASN A 190 -5.46 -4.67 20.70
CA ASN A 190 -6.25 -4.45 21.90
C ASN A 190 -5.46 -3.74 23.01
N HIS A 191 -4.16 -3.99 23.14
CA HIS A 191 -3.33 -3.28 24.12
C HIS A 191 -3.28 -1.77 23.83
N VAL A 192 -3.20 -1.38 22.55
CA VAL A 192 -3.25 0.02 22.12
C VAL A 192 -4.60 0.62 22.46
N VAL A 193 -5.69 -0.08 22.11
CA VAL A 193 -7.06 0.37 22.36
C VAL A 193 -7.32 0.60 23.85
N ARG A 194 -6.86 -0.30 24.72
CA ARG A 194 -7.01 -0.15 26.18
C ARG A 194 -6.24 1.04 26.73
N LEU A 195 -4.99 1.23 26.30
CA LEU A 195 -4.19 2.39 26.71
C LEU A 195 -4.82 3.70 26.25
N ILE A 196 -5.39 3.75 25.03
CA ILE A 196 -6.16 4.90 24.57
C ILE A 196 -7.37 5.14 25.49
N GLY A 197 -8.10 4.07 25.87
CA GLY A 197 -9.21 4.18 26.83
C GLY A 197 -8.81 4.85 28.14
N VAL A 198 -7.65 4.47 28.71
CA VAL A 198 -7.10 5.10 29.92
C VAL A 198 -6.75 6.57 29.69
N GLN A 199 -6.11 6.90 28.57
CA GLN A 199 -5.74 8.27 28.22
C GLN A 199 -6.98 9.17 28.03
N VAL A 200 -7.97 8.70 27.27
CA VAL A 200 -9.23 9.43 27.03
C VAL A 200 -9.99 9.63 28.34
N CYS A 201 -10.07 8.61 29.19
CA CYS A 201 -10.70 8.71 30.50
C CYS A 201 -10.03 9.80 31.34
N THR A 202 -8.70 9.78 31.42
CA THR A 202 -7.91 10.76 32.18
C THR A 202 -8.10 12.18 31.66
N LEU A 203 -7.98 12.38 30.34
CA LEU A 203 -8.15 13.70 29.72
C LEU A 203 -9.58 14.21 29.84
N SER A 204 -10.58 13.33 29.75
CA SER A 204 -11.98 13.69 29.95
C SER A 204 -12.22 14.16 31.40
N VAL A 205 -11.66 13.45 32.38
CA VAL A 205 -11.72 13.86 33.80
C VAL A 205 -11.02 15.20 34.01
N LEU A 206 -9.83 15.42 33.43
CA LEU A 206 -9.14 16.70 33.52
C LEU A 206 -9.95 17.83 32.88
N ALA A 207 -10.56 17.61 31.71
CA ALA A 207 -11.42 18.60 31.06
C ALA A 207 -12.63 18.98 31.94
N ILE A 208 -13.19 18.01 32.67
CA ILE A 208 -14.30 18.23 33.62
C ILE A 208 -13.83 18.98 34.88
N VAL A 209 -12.71 18.57 35.47
CA VAL A 209 -12.17 19.20 36.70
C VAL A 209 -11.79 20.65 36.41
N PHE A 210 -11.14 20.91 35.28
CA PHE A 210 -10.66 22.23 34.88
C PHE A 210 -11.59 22.95 33.90
N ARG A 211 -12.88 22.59 33.86
CA ARG A 211 -13.90 23.20 32.97
C ARG A 211 -14.01 24.73 33.04
N ASN A 212 -13.66 25.32 34.19
CA ASN A 212 -13.66 26.77 34.41
C ASN A 212 -12.38 27.46 33.90
N LYS A 213 -11.35 26.70 33.53
CA LYS A 213 -10.11 27.22 32.97
C LYS A 213 -10.13 27.04 31.46
N LEU A 214 -9.66 28.06 30.74
CA LEU A 214 -9.64 28.05 29.28
C LEU A 214 -8.88 26.84 28.70
N TRP A 215 -7.76 26.46 29.32
CA TRP A 215 -6.99 25.27 28.91
C TRP A 215 -7.77 23.95 29.09
N GLY A 216 -8.65 23.85 30.09
CA GLY A 216 -9.52 22.68 30.27
C GLY A 216 -10.56 22.55 29.16
N ARG A 217 -11.05 23.69 28.63
CA ARG A 217 -11.93 23.73 27.44
C ARG A 217 -11.18 23.30 26.19
N TYR A 218 -9.94 23.76 26.00
CA TYR A 218 -9.08 23.31 24.90
C TYR A 218 -8.69 21.83 24.99
N LEU A 219 -8.67 21.24 26.19
CA LEU A 219 -8.48 19.80 26.34
C LEU A 219 -9.65 19.00 25.73
N ALA A 220 -10.88 19.51 25.85
CA ALA A 220 -12.04 18.91 25.17
C ALA A 220 -11.92 19.02 23.65
N VAL A 221 -11.38 20.14 23.13
CA VAL A 221 -11.07 20.28 21.69
C VAL A 221 -10.01 19.28 21.25
N ALA A 222 -8.94 19.10 22.03
CA ALA A 222 -7.91 18.11 21.75
C ALA A 222 -8.48 16.68 21.71
N LEU A 223 -9.41 16.34 22.62
CA LEU A 223 -10.14 15.07 22.59
C LEU A 223 -10.99 14.92 21.32
N LEU A 224 -11.70 15.96 20.91
CA LEU A 224 -12.49 15.95 19.67
C LEU A 224 -11.59 15.69 18.45
N VAL A 225 -10.49 16.43 18.33
CA VAL A 225 -9.50 16.24 17.26
C VAL A 225 -8.94 14.82 17.27
N ASP A 226 -8.62 14.29 18.45
CA ASP A 226 -8.13 12.93 18.60
C ASP A 226 -9.17 11.86 18.21
N PHE A 227 -10.45 12.04 18.56
CA PHE A 227 -11.51 11.13 18.13
C PHE A 227 -11.80 11.21 16.63
N VAL A 228 -11.78 12.41 16.04
CA VAL A 228 -11.97 12.59 14.60
C VAL A 228 -10.85 11.91 13.83
N THR A 229 -9.59 12.13 14.23
CA THR A 229 -8.44 11.46 13.61
C THR A 229 -8.51 9.94 13.77
N ARG A 230 -8.87 9.43 14.97
CA ARG A 230 -9.09 7.98 15.17
C ARG A 230 -10.23 7.42 14.37
N PHE A 231 -11.33 8.14 14.19
CA PHE A 231 -12.47 7.67 13.42
C PHE A 231 -12.14 7.52 11.93
N VAL A 232 -11.38 8.47 11.38
CA VAL A 232 -11.01 8.49 9.96
C VAL A 232 -9.87 7.52 9.66
N VAL A 233 -8.88 7.42 10.55
CA VAL A 233 -7.58 6.79 10.24
C VAL A 233 -7.16 5.70 11.24
N GLY A 234 -7.80 5.64 12.40
CA GLY A 234 -7.37 4.80 13.51
C GLY A 234 -6.19 5.41 14.28
N SER A 235 -5.43 4.56 14.96
CA SER A 235 -4.41 5.01 15.92
C SER A 235 -3.14 5.61 15.29
N SER A 236 -2.96 5.52 13.97
CA SER A 236 -1.74 5.96 13.28
C SER A 236 -1.64 7.48 13.08
N MET A 237 -2.76 8.21 13.04
CA MET A 237 -2.78 9.69 12.95
C MET A 237 -3.26 10.39 14.22
N SER A 238 -3.58 9.62 15.26
CA SER A 238 -3.97 10.15 16.56
C SER A 238 -2.76 10.20 17.48
N LEU A 239 -2.54 11.35 18.14
CA LEU A 239 -1.43 11.53 19.06
C LEU A 239 -1.53 10.55 20.24
N LEU A 240 -2.73 10.39 20.81
CA LEU A 240 -3.00 9.44 21.88
C LEU A 240 -2.80 7.99 21.41
N GLY A 241 -3.30 7.68 20.21
CA GLY A 241 -3.12 6.39 19.57
C GLY A 241 -1.66 6.03 19.35
N MET A 242 -0.84 6.99 18.94
CA MET A 242 0.59 6.80 18.73
C MET A 242 1.38 6.68 20.05
N ILE A 243 1.04 7.45 21.07
CA ILE A 243 1.61 7.26 22.42
C ILE A 243 1.28 5.85 22.94
N ALA A 244 0.04 5.40 22.81
CA ALA A 244 -0.37 4.04 23.19
C ALA A 244 0.35 2.96 22.36
N THR A 245 0.57 3.23 21.07
CA THR A 245 1.32 2.36 20.14
C THR A 245 2.77 2.20 20.54
N VAL A 246 3.42 3.28 20.97
CA VAL A 246 4.79 3.27 21.51
C VAL A 246 4.83 2.45 22.81
N ILE A 247 3.96 2.74 23.78
CA ILE A 247 3.96 2.08 25.08
C ILE A 247 3.72 0.57 24.94
N SER A 248 2.78 0.16 24.08
CA SER A 248 2.46 -1.25 23.86
C SER A 248 3.37 -1.98 22.88
N SER A 249 4.27 -1.26 22.20
CA SER A 249 5.15 -1.85 21.19
C SER A 249 6.04 -3.01 21.64
N PRO A 250 6.47 -3.12 22.93
CA PRO A 250 7.23 -4.27 23.40
C PRO A 250 6.43 -5.57 23.53
N TRP A 251 5.09 -5.52 23.54
CA TRP A 251 4.23 -6.68 23.79
C TRP A 251 3.75 -7.35 22.51
N LYS A 252 3.48 -8.67 22.56
CA LYS A 252 2.79 -9.37 21.47
C LYS A 252 1.38 -8.75 21.30
N PRO A 253 1.01 -8.28 20.10
CA PRO A 253 -0.29 -7.65 19.87
C PRO A 253 -1.42 -8.68 20.03
N ASP A 254 -2.52 -8.24 20.65
CA ASP A 254 -3.80 -8.97 20.68
C ASP A 254 -4.70 -8.37 19.61
N PHE A 255 -4.83 -9.04 18.45
CA PHE A 255 -5.58 -8.49 17.32
C PHE A 255 -7.10 -8.63 17.52
N LYS A 256 -7.81 -7.51 17.34
CA LYS A 256 -9.28 -7.42 17.36
C LYS A 256 -9.82 -6.81 16.07
N PRO A 257 -11.08 -7.10 15.67
CA PRO A 257 -11.70 -6.51 14.49
C PRO A 257 -11.79 -4.97 14.58
N GLY A 258 -11.50 -4.30 13.46
CA GLY A 258 -11.44 -2.85 13.33
C GLY A 258 -12.79 -2.12 13.36
N PRO A 259 -13.82 -2.49 12.58
CA PRO A 259 -15.04 -1.68 12.46
C PRO A 259 -15.82 -1.45 13.74
N PRO A 260 -15.99 -2.44 14.64
CA PRO A 260 -16.62 -2.16 15.94
C PRO A 260 -15.87 -1.08 16.73
N LYS A 261 -14.54 -0.98 16.55
CA LYS A 261 -13.68 0.03 17.18
C LYS A 261 -13.73 1.37 16.44
N GLN A 262 -13.90 1.35 15.12
CA GLN A 262 -14.19 2.57 14.34
C GLN A 262 -15.53 3.17 14.77
N PHE A 263 -16.57 2.34 14.95
CA PHE A 263 -17.87 2.76 15.48
C PHE A 263 -17.76 3.32 16.90
N ALA A 264 -16.98 2.68 17.78
CA ALA A 264 -16.71 3.24 19.10
C ALA A 264 -16.04 4.63 19.04
N SER A 265 -15.12 4.82 18.08
CA SER A 265 -14.48 6.12 17.85
C SER A 265 -15.48 7.16 17.33
N PHE A 266 -16.42 6.77 16.46
CA PHE A 266 -17.53 7.62 16.02
C PHE A 266 -18.40 8.09 17.19
N CYS A 267 -18.79 7.19 18.09
CA CYS A 267 -19.50 7.56 19.32
C CYS A 267 -18.69 8.58 20.13
N GLY A 268 -17.37 8.40 20.23
CA GLY A 268 -16.48 9.37 20.88
C GLY A 268 -16.46 10.74 20.21
N VAL A 269 -16.51 10.82 18.87
CA VAL A 269 -16.67 12.08 18.12
C VAL A 269 -17.96 12.79 18.54
N MET A 270 -19.09 12.07 18.60
CA MET A 270 -20.37 12.65 18.98
C MET A 270 -20.34 13.23 20.41
N PHE A 271 -19.85 12.47 21.38
CA PHE A 271 -19.77 12.92 22.77
C PHE A 271 -18.80 14.09 22.95
N SER A 272 -17.63 14.03 22.33
CA SER A 272 -16.65 15.12 22.40
C SER A 272 -17.12 16.39 21.69
N LEU A 273 -17.81 16.27 20.54
CA LEU A 273 -18.37 17.42 19.81
C LEU A 273 -19.44 18.14 20.63
N VAL A 274 -20.37 17.39 21.23
CA VAL A 274 -21.38 17.96 22.13
C VAL A 274 -20.72 18.59 23.35
N GLY A 275 -19.74 17.91 23.96
CA GLY A 275 -18.98 18.44 25.11
C GLY A 275 -18.27 19.77 24.80
N VAL A 276 -17.57 19.84 23.67
CA VAL A 276 -16.90 21.06 23.18
C VAL A 276 -17.92 22.16 22.94
N THR A 277 -18.99 21.87 22.21
CA THR A 277 -20.04 22.86 21.90
C THR A 277 -20.62 23.45 23.18
N CYS A 278 -20.96 22.61 24.17
CA CYS A 278 -21.44 23.06 25.47
C CYS A 278 -20.42 23.93 26.23
N TYR A 279 -19.13 23.59 26.19
CA TYR A 279 -18.08 24.39 26.87
C TYR A 279 -17.83 25.75 26.22
N PHE A 280 -17.99 25.88 24.90
CA PHE A 280 -17.81 27.15 24.18
C PHE A 280 -19.10 27.98 24.07
N THR A 281 -20.27 27.40 24.38
CA THR A 281 -21.55 28.10 24.54
C THR A 281 -21.89 28.42 26.00
N ASP A 282 -20.89 28.27 26.89
CA ASP A 282 -21.00 28.47 28.35
C ASP A 282 -22.03 27.60 29.08
N HIS A 283 -22.50 26.51 28.46
CA HIS A 283 -23.27 25.44 29.09
C HIS A 283 -22.34 24.42 29.79
N ILE A 284 -21.66 24.86 30.85
CA ILE A 284 -20.60 24.10 31.53
C ILE A 284 -21.08 22.78 32.15
N ILE A 285 -22.25 22.76 32.80
CA ILE A 285 -22.77 21.56 33.48
C ILE A 285 -23.17 20.48 32.46
N PRO A 286 -24.00 20.77 31.43
CA PRO A 286 -24.29 19.79 30.38
C PRO A 286 -23.03 19.23 29.71
N GLY A 287 -22.07 20.10 29.39
CA GLY A 287 -20.80 19.65 28.80
C GLY A 287 -20.03 18.69 29.72
N ALA A 288 -20.01 18.95 31.03
CA ALA A 288 -19.36 18.08 32.00
C ALA A 288 -20.06 16.71 32.14
N VAL A 289 -21.39 16.67 32.09
CA VAL A 289 -22.16 15.41 32.14
C VAL A 289 -21.88 14.54 30.91
N VAL A 290 -21.86 15.16 29.72
CA VAL A 290 -21.53 14.44 28.47
C VAL A 290 -20.11 13.89 28.51
N LEU A 291 -19.13 14.71 28.91
CA LEU A 291 -17.74 14.23 29.07
C LEU A 291 -17.59 13.18 30.17
N ALA A 292 -18.43 13.20 31.22
CA ALA A 292 -18.43 12.16 32.24
C ALA A 292 -18.92 10.82 31.69
N GLY A 293 -19.94 10.82 30.82
CA GLY A 293 -20.37 9.63 30.08
C GLY A 293 -19.24 9.07 29.19
N LEU A 294 -18.52 9.95 28.49
CA LEU A 294 -17.34 9.58 27.71
C LEU A 294 -16.22 9.00 28.59
N ALA A 295 -15.95 9.61 29.74
CA ALA A 295 -14.95 9.13 30.70
C ALA A 295 -15.31 7.73 31.25
N GLY A 296 -16.59 7.49 31.52
CA GLY A 296 -17.09 6.17 31.96
C GLY A 296 -16.94 5.10 30.89
N ALA A 297 -17.40 5.37 29.66
CA ALA A 297 -17.30 4.42 28.55
C ALA A 297 -15.84 4.07 28.19
N SER A 298 -14.97 5.09 28.11
CA SER A 298 -13.54 4.89 27.84
C SER A 298 -12.81 4.22 29.01
N GLY A 299 -13.21 4.50 30.26
CA GLY A 299 -12.69 3.83 31.45
C GLY A 299 -13.02 2.34 31.48
N LEU A 300 -14.25 1.95 31.13
CA LEU A 300 -14.64 0.54 31.00
C LEU A 300 -13.82 -0.20 29.93
N GLU A 301 -13.51 0.46 28.82
CA GLU A 301 -12.65 -0.12 27.78
C GLU A 301 -11.20 -0.25 28.26
N GLY A 302 -10.64 0.81 28.87
CA GLY A 302 -9.26 0.83 29.32
C GLY A 302 -8.98 -0.15 30.47
N PHE A 303 -9.75 -0.04 31.55
CA PHE A 303 -9.53 -0.81 32.77
C PHE A 303 -10.24 -2.18 32.74
N GLY A 304 -11.48 -2.22 32.24
CA GLY A 304 -12.34 -3.41 32.26
C GLY A 304 -12.29 -4.28 31.00
N ASN A 305 -11.64 -3.85 29.92
CA ASN A 305 -11.67 -4.51 28.60
C ASN A 305 -13.11 -4.66 28.03
N ILE A 306 -14.01 -3.76 28.43
CA ILE A 306 -15.41 -3.75 27.98
C ILE A 306 -15.63 -2.55 27.07
N CYS A 307 -15.81 -2.80 25.77
CA CYS A 307 -16.05 -1.77 24.77
C CYS A 307 -17.55 -1.58 24.54
N VAL A 308 -18.13 -0.53 25.10
CA VAL A 308 -19.56 -0.21 24.99
C VAL A 308 -19.98 -0.03 23.52
N GLY A 309 -19.18 0.68 22.71
CA GLY A 309 -19.46 0.85 21.28
C GLY A 309 -19.49 -0.46 20.50
N CYS A 310 -18.62 -1.41 20.87
CA CYS A 310 -18.57 -2.73 20.24
C CYS A 310 -19.83 -3.55 20.54
N ILE A 311 -20.39 -3.43 21.75
CA ILE A 311 -21.65 -4.08 22.12
C ILE A 311 -22.80 -3.53 21.28
N PHE A 312 -22.91 -2.20 21.15
CA PHE A 312 -23.93 -1.57 20.30
C PHE A 312 -23.78 -1.97 18.82
N TYR A 313 -22.56 -2.07 18.32
CA TYR A 313 -22.29 -2.54 16.97
C TYR A 313 -22.79 -3.98 16.74
N GLN A 314 -22.53 -4.88 17.69
CA GLN A 314 -23.00 -6.27 17.62
C GLN A 314 -24.54 -6.37 17.67
N LEU A 315 -25.19 -5.53 18.49
CA LEU A 315 -26.65 -5.40 18.49
C LEU A 315 -27.17 -4.93 17.13
N GLY A 316 -26.50 -3.96 16.49
CA GLY A 316 -26.84 -3.48 15.15
C GLY A 316 -26.83 -4.59 14.09
N ILE A 317 -25.86 -5.52 14.16
CA ILE A 317 -25.84 -6.71 13.29
C ILE A 317 -27.04 -7.61 13.59
N ARG A 318 -27.28 -7.91 14.87
CA ARG A 318 -28.38 -8.81 15.28
C ARG A 318 -29.76 -8.31 14.85
N PHE A 319 -29.94 -6.99 14.79
CA PHE A 319 -31.17 -6.35 14.31
C PHE A 319 -31.18 -6.08 12.79
N GLY A 320 -30.15 -6.49 12.04
CA GLY A 320 -30.08 -6.31 10.59
C GLY A 320 -29.77 -4.88 10.12
N LEU A 321 -29.36 -3.97 11.03
CA LEU A 321 -28.93 -2.60 10.69
C LEU A 321 -27.54 -2.57 10.05
N ILE A 322 -26.71 -3.59 10.31
CA ILE A 322 -25.34 -3.72 9.80
C ILE A 322 -25.19 -5.06 9.07
N PRO A 323 -24.76 -5.08 7.79
CA PRO A 323 -24.61 -6.33 7.03
C PRO A 323 -23.51 -7.26 7.57
N ASP A 324 -23.76 -8.58 7.53
CA ASP A 324 -22.83 -9.61 8.04
C ASP A 324 -21.54 -9.77 7.20
N HIS A 325 -21.59 -9.46 5.89
CA HIS A 325 -20.42 -9.58 5.01
C HIS A 325 -19.24 -8.69 5.43
N VAL A 326 -19.49 -7.62 6.19
CA VAL A 326 -18.46 -6.77 6.78
C VAL A 326 -17.53 -7.64 7.63
N TYR A 327 -18.04 -8.58 8.43
CA TYR A 327 -17.21 -9.41 9.33
C TYR A 327 -16.21 -10.34 8.60
N ARG A 328 -16.54 -10.79 7.38
CA ARG A 328 -15.72 -11.74 6.61
C ARG A 328 -14.36 -11.18 6.18
N ILE A 329 -14.25 -9.87 5.97
CA ILE A 329 -12.98 -9.21 5.63
C ILE A 329 -11.97 -9.29 6.80
N TYR A 330 -12.49 -9.27 8.03
CA TYR A 330 -11.66 -9.21 9.24
C TYR A 330 -11.19 -10.58 9.70
N THR A 331 -12.05 -11.59 9.60
CA THR A 331 -11.67 -12.97 9.98
C THR A 331 -10.56 -13.52 9.08
N SER A 332 -10.64 -13.26 7.76
CA SER A 332 -9.63 -13.70 6.79
C SER A 332 -8.27 -13.01 6.95
N SER A 333 -8.25 -11.72 7.32
CA SER A 333 -7.00 -10.97 7.49
C SER A 333 -6.30 -11.19 8.82
N ARG A 334 -7.01 -11.65 9.86
CA ARG A 334 -6.45 -11.82 11.20
C ARG A 334 -5.31 -12.85 11.25
N GLN A 335 -5.57 -14.07 10.79
CA GLN A 335 -4.58 -15.16 10.82
C GLN A 335 -3.30 -14.74 10.10
N GLU A 336 -3.45 -14.18 8.90
CA GLU A 336 -2.36 -13.70 8.08
C GLU A 336 -1.51 -12.60 8.76
N ILE A 337 -2.14 -11.71 9.53
CA ILE A 337 -1.44 -10.65 10.27
C ILE A 337 -0.72 -11.22 11.49
N GLU A 338 -1.30 -12.22 12.16
CA GLU A 338 -0.65 -12.99 13.22
C GLU A 338 0.58 -13.73 12.68
N ASP A 339 0.45 -14.46 11.56
CA ASP A 339 1.55 -15.17 10.90
C ASP A 339 2.66 -14.21 10.44
N SER A 340 2.28 -13.05 9.88
CA SER A 340 3.23 -12.01 9.51
C SER A 340 3.99 -11.46 10.73
N TRP A 341 3.29 -11.25 11.85
CA TRP A 341 3.90 -10.77 13.09
C TRP A 341 4.85 -11.82 13.68
N ASP A 342 4.44 -13.08 13.73
CA ASP A 342 5.26 -14.18 14.24
C ASP A 342 6.51 -14.36 13.36
N TYR A 343 6.39 -14.34 12.02
CA TYR A 343 7.56 -14.41 11.13
C TYR A 343 8.56 -13.27 11.37
N MET A 344 8.08 -12.02 11.49
CA MET A 344 8.96 -10.87 11.70
C MET A 344 9.68 -10.89 13.05
N ASN A 345 9.08 -11.53 14.07
CA ASN A 345 9.63 -11.60 15.43
C ASN A 345 10.34 -12.92 15.74
N THR A 346 10.25 -13.91 14.87
CA THR A 346 11.05 -15.13 14.96
C THR A 346 12.51 -14.72 14.77
N ALA A 347 13.33 -14.89 15.82
CA ALA A 347 14.77 -14.77 15.67
C ALA A 347 15.18 -15.76 14.59
N SER A 348 15.89 -15.32 13.56
CA SER A 348 16.31 -16.26 12.53
C SER A 348 17.28 -17.22 13.20
N ASN A 349 16.86 -18.47 13.40
CA ASN A 349 17.78 -19.57 13.70
C ASN A 349 18.68 -19.87 12.47
N ALA A 350 18.65 -19.00 11.45
CA ALA A 350 19.54 -19.07 10.32
C ALA A 350 20.97 -18.78 10.83
N PRO A 351 21.92 -19.72 10.64
CA PRO A 351 23.29 -19.51 11.04
C PRO A 351 23.82 -18.22 10.42
N ARG A 352 24.67 -17.49 11.16
CA ARG A 352 25.29 -16.28 10.63
C ARG A 352 25.99 -16.66 9.32
N PRO A 353 25.75 -15.91 8.25
CA PRO A 353 26.34 -16.19 6.95
C PRO A 353 27.85 -16.04 7.07
N GLU A 354 28.57 -17.14 6.91
CA GLU A 354 30.02 -17.18 6.86
C GLU A 354 30.51 -16.67 5.50
N SER A 355 31.50 -15.78 5.51
CA SER A 355 32.20 -15.38 4.29
C SER A 355 33.16 -16.50 3.90
N VAL A 356 32.88 -17.19 2.80
CA VAL A 356 33.84 -18.10 2.17
C VAL A 356 34.53 -17.36 1.03
N ASP A 357 35.85 -17.54 0.94
CA ASP A 357 36.71 -16.92 -0.06
C ASP A 357 36.26 -17.34 -1.47
N THR A 358 35.89 -16.36 -2.30
CA THR A 358 35.42 -16.60 -3.66
C THR A 358 36.61 -16.52 -4.61
N ASP A 359 37.41 -17.58 -4.63
CA ASP A 359 38.42 -17.79 -5.66
C ASP A 359 37.72 -18.01 -7.02
N PRO A 360 37.94 -17.15 -8.03
CA PRO A 360 37.34 -17.30 -9.36
C PRO A 360 37.83 -18.54 -10.13
N SER A 361 38.83 -19.27 -9.62
CA SER A 361 39.35 -20.51 -10.22
C SER A 361 38.80 -21.81 -9.61
N SER A 362 37.98 -21.71 -8.56
CA SER A 362 37.37 -22.87 -7.87
C SER A 362 35.97 -23.19 -8.42
N ALA A 363 35.76 -24.44 -8.85
CA ALA A 363 34.49 -24.92 -9.41
C ALA A 363 33.40 -25.24 -8.37
N ILE A 364 33.50 -24.84 -7.09
CA ILE A 364 32.54 -25.29 -6.06
C ILE A 364 32.08 -24.15 -5.13
N ALA A 365 30.77 -23.89 -5.19
CA ALA A 365 29.90 -23.24 -4.22
C ALA A 365 30.25 -21.79 -3.81
N LEU A 366 29.84 -20.84 -4.66
CA LEU A 366 29.63 -19.44 -4.27
C LEU A 366 28.50 -19.32 -3.21
N LYS A 367 28.75 -19.72 -1.95
CA LYS A 367 27.78 -19.55 -0.86
C LYS A 367 27.74 -18.08 -0.42
N TYR A 368 26.70 -17.39 -0.83
CA TYR A 368 26.45 -16.01 -0.41
C TYR A 368 25.73 -15.96 0.93
N LYS A 369 25.84 -14.80 1.60
CA LYS A 369 24.96 -14.46 2.72
C LYS A 369 23.50 -14.66 2.33
N LYS A 370 22.84 -15.67 2.91
CA LYS A 370 21.38 -15.87 2.83
C LYS A 370 20.72 -14.55 3.23
N LYS A 371 20.17 -13.85 2.25
CA LYS A 371 19.34 -12.66 2.48
C LYS A 371 17.91 -13.14 2.44
N THR A 372 17.21 -13.00 3.55
CA THR A 372 15.76 -13.12 3.55
C THR A 372 15.19 -12.01 2.67
N ASP A 373 14.17 -12.32 1.87
CA ASP A 373 13.45 -11.31 1.07
C ASP A 373 12.55 -10.46 1.96
N GLU A 374 12.40 -10.90 3.20
CA GLU A 374 11.62 -10.25 4.23
C GLU A 374 12.50 -9.85 5.39
N TRP A 375 12.07 -8.77 6.02
CA TRP A 375 12.68 -8.20 7.18
C TRP A 375 12.60 -9.19 8.33
N THR A 376 13.76 -9.54 8.87
CA THR A 376 13.85 -10.20 10.16
C THR A 376 14.32 -9.18 11.20
N LYS A 377 14.01 -9.43 12.48
CA LYS A 377 14.48 -8.59 13.59
C LYS A 377 16.02 -8.45 13.64
N ASP A 378 16.72 -9.44 13.09
CA ASP A 378 18.19 -9.50 13.01
C ASP A 378 18.79 -8.55 11.97
N ASP A 379 17.97 -8.02 11.05
CA ASP A 379 18.40 -7.08 10.03
C ASP A 379 18.53 -5.63 10.54
N PHE A 380 17.96 -5.33 11.72
CA PHE A 380 18.05 -4.00 12.33
C PHE A 380 19.48 -3.68 12.76
N HIS A 381 20.02 -2.57 12.27
CA HIS A 381 21.36 -2.12 12.63
C HIS A 381 21.51 -0.60 12.45
N LEU A 382 21.73 0.11 13.56
CA LEU A 382 21.81 1.58 13.61
C LEU A 382 22.87 2.15 12.65
N ILE A 383 24.13 1.73 12.76
CA ILE A 383 25.22 2.30 11.93
C ILE A 383 25.13 1.82 10.48
N ARG A 384 25.07 0.50 10.26
CA ARG A 384 25.11 -0.13 8.93
C ARG A 384 23.97 0.31 7.99
N ASN A 385 22.79 0.61 8.54
CA ASN A 385 21.58 0.96 7.80
C ASN A 385 21.09 2.39 8.06
N MET A 386 21.87 3.22 8.77
CA MET A 386 21.67 4.68 8.76
C MET A 386 21.67 5.16 7.30
N GLN A 387 20.86 6.14 6.94
CA GLN A 387 20.76 6.67 5.56
C GLN A 387 20.81 8.20 5.59
N VAL A 388 21.32 8.84 4.54
CA VAL A 388 21.38 10.31 4.45
C VAL A 388 19.99 10.97 4.54
N PRO A 389 18.91 10.42 3.93
CA PRO A 389 17.57 10.99 4.10
C PRO A 389 17.09 11.11 5.56
N TYR A 390 17.74 10.43 6.52
CA TYR A 390 17.36 10.51 7.93
C TYR A 390 17.71 11.89 8.54
N PHE A 391 18.57 12.67 7.88
CA PHE A 391 18.79 14.09 8.21
C PHE A 391 17.56 14.97 7.96
N GLY A 392 16.50 14.45 7.33
CA GLY A 392 15.20 15.13 7.28
C GLY A 392 14.63 15.40 8.68
N MET A 393 14.90 14.55 9.67
CA MET A 393 14.42 14.74 11.05
C MET A 393 14.98 16.00 11.72
N PRO A 394 16.30 16.18 11.86
CA PRO A 394 16.85 17.42 12.42
C PRO A 394 16.54 18.65 11.54
N LEU A 395 16.42 18.48 10.22
CA LEU A 395 15.99 19.54 9.32
C LEU A 395 14.57 20.04 9.64
N ALA A 396 13.61 19.14 9.83
CA ALA A 396 12.24 19.48 10.22
C ALA A 396 12.20 20.15 11.59
N LEU A 397 12.90 19.61 12.59
CA LEU A 397 12.95 20.24 13.92
C LEU A 397 13.54 21.67 13.88
N ALA A 398 14.57 21.90 13.06
CA ALA A 398 15.11 23.24 12.84
C ALA A 398 14.10 24.14 12.09
N GLY A 399 13.34 23.61 11.13
CA GLY A 399 12.24 24.29 10.45
C GLY A 399 11.11 24.69 11.41
N LEU A 400 10.68 23.78 12.28
CA LEU A 400 9.66 24.04 13.29
C LEU A 400 10.12 25.12 14.28
N ALA A 401 11.37 25.03 14.76
CA ALA A 401 11.95 26.08 15.60
C ALA A 401 11.99 27.43 14.86
N THR A 402 12.28 27.43 13.56
CA THR A 402 12.30 28.65 12.73
C THR A 402 10.89 29.27 12.66
N ALA A 403 9.85 28.46 12.47
CA ALA A 403 8.46 28.93 12.47
C ALA A 403 8.07 29.56 13.81
N PHE A 404 8.42 28.93 14.94
CA PHE A 404 8.16 29.49 16.27
C PHE A 404 8.99 30.75 16.56
N LYS A 405 10.22 30.85 16.05
CA LYS A 405 11.03 32.06 16.17
C LYS A 405 10.41 33.22 15.39
N ILE A 406 9.93 32.97 14.18
CA ILE A 406 9.22 33.99 13.37
C ILE A 406 7.89 34.40 14.02
N ALA A 407 7.18 33.48 14.67
CA ALA A 407 5.95 33.78 15.42
C ALA A 407 6.19 34.48 16.77
N SER A 408 7.45 34.56 17.24
CA SER A 408 7.82 35.24 18.47
C SER A 408 8.01 36.76 18.27
N LYS A 409 8.31 37.48 19.36
CA LYS A 409 8.61 38.93 19.31
C LYS A 409 9.86 39.26 18.48
N TRP A 410 10.68 38.27 18.16
CA TRP A 410 11.90 38.42 17.36
C TRP A 410 11.65 39.11 16.01
N THR A 411 10.54 38.79 15.32
CA THR A 411 10.23 39.33 13.99
C THR A 411 10.04 40.85 14.01
N VAL A 412 9.28 41.38 14.97
CA VAL A 412 9.10 42.85 15.13
C VAL A 412 10.43 43.54 15.40
N ASN A 413 11.31 42.93 16.18
CA ASN A 413 12.57 43.55 16.58
C ASN A 413 13.64 43.55 15.48
N ASN A 414 13.60 42.57 14.56
CA ASN A 414 14.71 42.32 13.63
C ASN A 414 14.34 42.43 12.15
N LEU A 415 13.06 42.39 11.78
CA LEU A 415 12.59 42.51 10.40
C LEU A 415 11.87 43.85 10.12
N GLY A 416 11.92 44.80 11.06
CA GLY A 416 11.52 46.20 10.83
C GLY A 416 10.01 46.42 10.63
N THR A 417 9.16 45.55 11.15
CA THR A 417 7.69 45.66 11.01
C THR A 417 7.04 46.65 11.99
N SER A 418 7.79 47.68 12.44
CA SER A 418 7.44 48.58 13.55
C SER A 418 6.19 49.44 13.34
N SER A 419 5.63 49.46 12.12
CA SER A 419 4.50 50.32 11.73
C SER A 419 3.11 49.68 11.89
N TYR A 420 2.99 48.45 12.41
CA TYR A 420 1.73 47.70 12.47
C TYR A 420 1.38 47.16 13.89
N PRO A 421 0.08 47.06 14.24
CA PRO A 421 -0.35 46.97 15.63
C PRO A 421 -0.06 45.60 16.27
N MET A 422 0.44 45.69 17.51
CA MET A 422 0.51 44.73 18.62
C MET A 422 -0.06 43.31 18.35
N TYR A 423 0.82 42.31 18.40
CA TYR A 423 0.46 40.89 18.44
C TYR A 423 -0.56 40.58 19.55
N SER A 424 -1.70 39.99 19.19
CA SER A 424 -2.52 39.20 20.11
C SER A 424 -1.87 37.83 20.40
N LEU A 425 -1.14 37.26 19.42
CA LEU A 425 -0.37 36.03 19.57
C LEU A 425 1.03 36.32 20.14
N GLN A 426 1.26 36.06 21.42
CA GLN A 426 2.59 36.09 22.03
C GLN A 426 3.10 34.67 22.27
N VAL A 427 3.85 34.13 21.31
CA VAL A 427 4.59 32.87 21.51
C VAL A 427 5.80 33.14 22.41
N PRO A 428 5.97 32.42 23.53
CA PRO A 428 7.17 32.53 24.35
C PRO A 428 8.44 32.05 23.63
N ASP A 429 9.54 32.79 23.77
CA ASP A 429 10.84 32.46 23.15
C ASP A 429 11.37 31.07 23.57
N ALA A 430 10.97 30.61 24.76
CA ALA A 430 11.30 29.28 25.26
C ALA A 430 10.87 28.13 24.31
N TRP A 431 9.83 28.33 23.49
CA TRP A 431 9.37 27.30 22.55
C TRP A 431 10.39 27.04 21.45
N TYR A 432 10.81 28.07 20.71
CA TYR A 432 11.78 27.87 19.63
C TYR A 432 13.14 27.45 20.19
N ALA A 433 13.54 27.95 21.36
CA ALA A 433 14.78 27.53 22.02
C ALA A 433 14.77 26.04 22.38
N THR A 434 13.68 25.54 22.96
CA THR A 434 13.54 24.13 23.34
C THR A 434 13.56 23.22 22.10
N ILE A 435 12.81 23.60 21.06
CA ILE A 435 12.74 22.83 19.80
C ILE A 435 14.11 22.85 19.09
N SER A 436 14.81 23.99 19.10
CA SER A 436 16.16 24.13 18.55
C SER A 436 17.17 23.22 19.26
N ILE A 437 17.13 23.14 20.61
CA ILE A 437 17.98 22.23 21.38
C ILE A 437 17.70 20.77 21.00
N ALA A 438 16.42 20.37 20.91
CA ALA A 438 16.05 19.03 20.46
C ALA A 438 16.54 18.73 19.03
N GLY A 439 16.42 19.71 18.12
CA GLY A 439 16.98 19.66 16.77
C GLY A 439 18.50 19.50 16.78
N ALA A 440 19.22 20.25 17.61
CA ALA A 440 20.68 20.19 17.69
C ALA A 440 21.17 18.84 18.24
N VAL A 441 20.52 18.31 19.27
CA VAL A 441 20.83 16.98 19.83
C VAL A 441 20.61 15.90 18.77
N THR A 442 19.49 15.93 18.06
CA THR A 442 19.20 14.94 17.01
C THR A 442 20.14 15.08 15.82
N TYR A 443 20.51 16.30 15.44
CA TYR A 443 21.51 16.56 14.39
C TYR A 443 22.88 16.00 14.75
N ALA A 444 23.37 16.24 15.97
CA ALA A 444 24.63 15.70 16.46
C ALA A 444 24.63 14.16 16.49
N LEU A 445 23.53 13.55 16.96
CA LEU A 445 23.37 12.09 16.94
C LEU A 445 23.42 11.53 15.51
N MET A 446 22.73 12.15 14.55
CA MET A 446 22.74 11.71 13.15
C MET A 446 24.11 11.88 12.50
N LEU A 447 24.84 12.97 12.82
CA LEU A 447 26.23 13.17 12.38
C LEU A 447 27.15 12.07 12.94
N ILE A 448 27.04 11.72 14.21
CA ILE A 448 27.84 10.66 14.83
C ILE A 448 27.54 9.31 14.16
N LEU A 449 26.27 8.97 13.96
CA LEU A 449 25.84 7.72 13.32
C LEU A 449 26.29 7.64 11.86
N TYR A 450 26.14 8.72 11.10
CA TYR A 450 26.56 8.75 9.70
C TYR A 450 28.08 8.79 9.56
N GLY A 451 28.78 9.52 10.42
CA GLY A 451 30.25 9.57 10.48
C GLY A 451 30.85 8.21 10.81
N THR A 452 30.29 7.50 11.80
CA THR A 452 30.70 6.10 12.07
C THR A 452 30.39 5.17 10.90
N ARG A 453 29.28 5.38 10.19
CA ARG A 453 28.98 4.61 8.97
C ARG A 453 29.97 4.90 7.85
N LEU A 454 30.40 6.15 7.68
CA LEU A 454 31.40 6.53 6.68
C LEU A 454 32.74 5.83 6.94
N VAL A 455 33.13 5.70 8.21
CA VAL A 455 34.36 5.00 8.62
C VAL A 455 34.23 3.47 8.50
N GLN A 456 33.13 2.89 8.99
CA GLN A 456 32.97 1.42 9.05
C GLN A 456 32.46 0.80 7.74
N TYR A 457 31.69 1.54 6.94
CA TYR A 457 31.02 1.06 5.72
C TYR A 457 31.15 2.06 4.55
N PRO A 458 32.37 2.51 4.17
CA PRO A 458 32.57 3.56 3.18
C PRO A 458 31.96 3.22 1.81
N HIS A 459 32.00 1.94 1.40
CA HIS A 459 31.39 1.48 0.14
C HIS A 459 29.89 1.79 0.08
N LYS A 460 29.17 1.71 1.20
CA LYS A 460 27.72 2.01 1.23
C LYS A 460 27.44 3.50 1.12
N CYS A 461 28.26 4.32 1.75
CA CYS A 461 28.17 5.78 1.64
C CYS A 461 28.45 6.22 0.20
N LYS A 462 29.43 5.59 -0.47
CA LYS A 462 29.67 5.79 -1.90
C LYS A 462 28.47 5.39 -2.76
N THR A 463 27.89 4.20 -2.55
CA THR A 463 26.67 3.78 -3.27
C THR A 463 25.51 4.75 -3.07
N GLU A 464 25.39 5.34 -1.89
CA GLU A 464 24.35 6.33 -1.61
C GLU A 464 24.63 7.69 -2.27
N TRP A 465 25.90 8.10 -2.32
CA TRP A 465 26.33 9.27 -3.09
C TRP A 465 26.10 9.09 -4.59
N ASP A 466 26.40 7.92 -5.14
CA ASP A 466 26.23 7.61 -6.56
C ASP A 466 24.75 7.41 -6.95
N CYS A 467 23.84 7.32 -5.98
CA CYS A 467 22.40 7.13 -6.21
C CYS A 467 21.71 8.47 -6.51
N PRO A 468 21.16 8.70 -7.74
CA PRO A 468 20.55 9.99 -8.11
C PRO A 468 19.34 10.39 -7.26
N LEU A 469 18.66 9.42 -6.62
CA LEU A 469 17.47 9.66 -5.81
C LEU A 469 17.79 10.12 -4.38
N ARG A 470 18.91 9.66 -3.81
CA ARG A 470 19.28 9.90 -2.39
C ARG A 470 20.38 10.91 -2.21
N SER A 471 21.29 11.00 -3.18
CA SER A 471 22.40 11.91 -3.10
C SER A 471 22.01 13.38 -2.93
N PRO A 472 20.83 13.86 -3.40
CA PRO A 472 20.38 15.21 -3.06
C PRO A 472 20.14 15.44 -1.57
N SER A 473 19.82 14.40 -0.80
CA SER A 473 19.57 14.51 0.64
C SER A 473 20.81 14.90 1.45
N PHE A 474 22.03 14.82 0.88
CA PHE A 474 23.23 15.37 1.55
C PHE A 474 23.09 16.88 1.80
N GLY A 475 22.29 17.59 0.99
CA GLY A 475 22.00 19.00 1.19
C GLY A 475 21.24 19.28 2.49
N ALA A 476 20.47 18.30 3.01
CA ALA A 476 19.79 18.45 4.30
C ALA A 476 20.78 18.76 5.43
N ILE A 477 21.97 18.14 5.41
CA ILE A 477 23.01 18.32 6.44
C ILE A 477 23.43 19.80 6.54
N THR A 478 23.70 20.42 5.39
CA THR A 478 24.15 21.82 5.31
C THR A 478 23.03 22.81 5.51
N ILE A 479 21.81 22.50 5.03
CA ILE A 479 20.62 23.35 5.24
C ILE A 479 20.29 23.44 6.73
N THR A 480 20.30 22.31 7.45
CA THR A 480 20.07 22.31 8.89
C THR A 480 21.08 23.19 9.62
N LEU A 481 22.36 23.19 9.20
CA LEU A 481 23.39 24.03 9.79
C LEU A 481 23.13 25.53 9.56
N MET A 482 22.69 25.90 8.36
CA MET A 482 22.29 27.28 8.05
C MET A 482 21.06 27.72 8.86
N LEU A 483 20.07 26.84 9.07
CA LEU A 483 18.93 27.13 9.94
C LEU A 483 19.35 27.30 11.41
N PHE A 484 20.31 26.52 11.91
CA PHE A 484 20.85 26.76 13.26
C PHE A 484 21.56 28.12 13.35
N SER A 485 22.24 28.56 12.29
CA SER A 485 22.77 29.93 12.24
C SER A 485 21.66 30.97 12.42
N PHE A 486 20.55 30.84 11.68
CA PHE A 486 19.38 31.71 11.84
C PHE A 486 18.80 31.63 13.25
N LEU A 487 18.67 30.44 13.83
CA LEU A 487 18.09 30.22 15.16
C LEU A 487 18.95 30.82 16.28
N MET A 488 20.28 30.71 16.19
CA MET A 488 21.20 31.25 17.19
C MET A 488 21.36 32.78 17.12
N TYR A 489 21.12 33.39 15.97
CA TYR A 489 21.25 34.83 15.84
C TYR A 489 20.12 35.58 16.56
N ASP A 490 20.44 36.21 17.69
CA ASP A 490 19.54 37.10 18.42
C ASP A 490 20.20 38.47 18.63
N SER A 491 19.42 39.55 18.51
CA SER A 491 19.90 40.93 18.64
C SER A 491 20.09 41.37 20.09
N ILE A 492 19.62 40.57 21.05
CA ILE A 492 19.77 40.85 22.50
C ILE A 492 21.23 40.71 22.95
N ASP A 493 22.03 39.83 22.32
CA ASP A 493 23.45 39.61 22.62
C ASP A 493 24.40 40.55 21.82
N TYR A 494 23.87 41.59 21.16
CA TYR A 494 24.66 42.53 20.36
C TYR A 494 25.32 43.61 21.25
N ASN A 495 26.62 43.46 21.52
CA ASN A 495 27.41 44.45 22.29
C ASN A 495 28.06 45.53 21.41
N GLY A 496 27.66 45.64 20.14
CA GLY A 496 28.14 46.62 19.18
C GLY A 496 28.94 46.02 18.02
N PRO A 497 29.25 46.82 16.99
CA PRO A 497 29.85 46.34 15.73
C PRO A 497 31.31 45.85 15.86
N PHE A 498 31.91 45.98 17.05
CA PHE A 498 33.30 45.61 17.34
C PHE A 498 33.46 44.57 18.45
N ASP A 499 32.38 44.20 19.14
CA ASP A 499 32.37 43.22 20.23
C ASP A 499 31.21 42.23 20.02
N GLU A 500 31.43 41.28 19.12
CA GLU A 500 30.44 40.25 18.83
C GLU A 500 30.40 39.20 19.95
N GLY A 501 29.21 39.04 20.54
CA GLY A 501 28.91 37.96 21.47
C GLY A 501 29.28 36.60 20.89
N ALA A 502 29.63 35.63 21.75
CA ALA A 502 30.04 34.28 21.33
C ALA A 502 28.98 33.59 20.44
N THR A 503 27.70 33.87 20.70
CA THR A 503 26.55 33.36 19.94
C THR A 503 26.56 33.84 18.49
N GLN A 504 26.81 35.13 18.25
CA GLN A 504 26.82 35.74 16.91
C GLN A 504 27.98 35.23 16.05
N ARG A 505 29.17 35.10 16.66
CA ARG A 505 30.33 34.48 16.00
C ARG A 505 30.05 33.03 15.61
N THR A 506 29.42 32.27 16.49
CA THR A 506 29.05 30.87 16.22
C THR A 506 28.02 30.75 15.10
N ALA A 507 27.02 31.65 15.06
CA ALA A 507 26.07 31.73 13.96
C ALA A 507 26.78 31.98 12.62
N ARG A 508 27.64 33.00 12.53
CA ARG A 508 28.42 33.28 11.32
C ARG A 508 29.24 32.08 10.85
N VAL A 509 29.91 31.37 11.78
CA VAL A 509 30.68 30.16 11.46
C VAL A 509 29.77 29.08 10.88
N PHE A 510 28.61 28.84 11.49
CA PHE A 510 27.66 27.84 11.00
C PHE A 510 27.12 28.19 9.62
N PHE A 511 26.82 29.47 9.37
CA PHE A 511 26.42 29.93 8.05
C PHE A 511 27.48 29.61 6.99
N TRP A 512 28.74 30.02 7.20
CA TRP A 512 29.78 29.83 6.19
C TRP A 512 30.14 28.37 5.94
N ILE A 513 30.19 27.55 7.00
CA ILE A 513 30.36 26.09 6.84
C ILE A 513 29.18 25.52 6.06
N GLY A 514 27.96 25.92 6.38
CA GLY A 514 26.75 25.46 5.69
C GLY A 514 26.72 25.86 4.22
N SER A 515 26.83 27.16 3.93
CA SER A 515 26.64 27.72 2.59
C SER A 515 27.74 27.33 1.61
N ILE A 516 29.01 27.38 2.01
CA ILE A 516 30.14 27.01 1.13
C ILE A 516 30.07 25.52 0.78
N VAL A 517 29.88 24.66 1.77
CA VAL A 517 29.77 23.22 1.53
C VAL A 517 28.54 22.94 0.66
N HIS A 518 27.43 23.62 0.90
CA HIS A 518 26.23 23.45 0.08
C HIS A 518 26.44 23.84 -1.37
N VAL A 519 27.11 24.96 -1.67
CA VAL A 519 27.47 25.35 -3.04
C VAL A 519 28.34 24.29 -3.72
N ILE A 520 29.36 23.78 -3.01
CA ILE A 520 30.25 22.74 -3.55
C ILE A 520 29.47 21.46 -3.88
N LEU A 521 28.60 21.01 -2.96
CA LEU A 521 27.78 19.82 -3.17
C LEU A 521 26.79 20.01 -4.33
N THR A 522 26.17 21.18 -4.42
CA THR A 522 25.23 21.53 -5.49
C THR A 522 25.94 21.58 -6.84
N ALA A 523 27.12 22.20 -6.94
CA ALA A 523 27.92 22.23 -8.16
C ALA A 523 28.34 20.81 -8.59
N ALA A 524 28.81 19.99 -7.65
CA ALA A 524 29.20 18.61 -7.94
C ALA A 524 28.03 17.77 -8.47
N LYS A 525 26.85 17.85 -7.83
CA LYS A 525 25.68 17.08 -8.24
C LYS A 525 25.03 17.59 -9.51
N PHE A 526 24.96 18.90 -9.68
CA PHE A 526 24.46 19.48 -10.91
C PHE A 526 25.36 19.11 -12.10
N GLY A 527 26.69 19.14 -11.92
CA GLY A 527 27.65 18.66 -12.92
C GLY A 527 27.46 17.18 -13.27
N GLU A 528 27.20 16.33 -12.26
CA GLU A 528 26.89 14.91 -12.45
C GLU A 528 25.61 14.71 -13.29
N TRP A 529 24.54 15.45 -12.98
CA TRP A 529 23.27 15.31 -13.72
C TRP A 529 23.37 15.75 -15.18
N ILE A 530 24.21 16.73 -15.49
CA ILE A 530 24.48 17.17 -16.86
C ILE A 530 25.41 16.17 -17.58
N GLY A 531 26.38 15.59 -16.86
CA GLY A 531 27.39 14.71 -17.43
C GLY A 531 26.95 13.27 -17.70
N PHE A 532 25.94 12.77 -16.99
CA PHE A 532 25.45 11.39 -17.12
C PHE A 532 24.08 11.29 -17.81
N ARG A 533 23.87 10.20 -18.55
CA ARG A 533 22.57 9.87 -19.13
C ARG A 533 21.64 9.36 -18.02
N LEU A 534 20.75 10.22 -17.54
CA LEU A 534 19.73 9.87 -16.55
C LEU A 534 18.43 9.43 -17.24
N GLU A 535 17.87 8.31 -16.78
CA GLU A 535 16.53 7.86 -17.19
C GLU A 535 15.41 8.58 -16.43
N LEU A 536 14.20 8.58 -16.99
CA LEU A 536 13.02 9.21 -16.39
C LEU A 536 12.74 8.69 -14.96
N GLU A 537 13.08 7.43 -14.65
CA GLU A 537 12.94 6.86 -13.31
C GLU A 537 13.78 7.56 -12.23
N HIS A 538 14.90 8.21 -12.61
CA HIS A 538 15.79 8.92 -11.69
C HIS A 538 15.30 10.31 -11.29
N VAL A 539 14.44 10.93 -12.11
CA VAL A 539 13.92 12.28 -11.87
C VAL A 539 13.00 12.29 -10.65
N HIS A 540 13.28 13.08 -9.62
CA HIS A 540 12.45 13.08 -8.41
C HIS A 540 12.51 14.44 -7.69
N PRO A 541 11.45 14.86 -6.97
CA PRO A 541 11.46 16.13 -6.21
C PRO A 541 12.61 16.28 -5.21
N THR A 542 13.23 15.19 -4.78
CA THR A 542 14.46 15.25 -3.95
C THR A 542 15.58 16.02 -4.62
N TRP A 543 15.63 16.09 -5.96
CA TRP A 543 16.63 16.87 -6.69
C TRP A 543 16.60 18.35 -6.34
N MET A 544 15.48 18.87 -5.84
CA MET A 544 15.36 20.27 -5.45
C MET A 544 16.14 20.59 -4.16
N ILE A 545 16.42 19.59 -3.30
CA ILE A 545 17.08 19.81 -2.00
C ILE A 545 18.43 20.51 -2.15
N MET A 546 19.22 20.16 -3.18
CA MET A 546 20.54 20.76 -3.39
C MET A 546 20.46 22.19 -3.95
N PRO A 547 19.95 22.43 -5.17
CA PRO A 547 19.94 23.77 -5.74
C PRO A 547 18.95 24.73 -5.07
N VAL A 548 17.76 24.26 -4.68
CA VAL A 548 16.75 25.11 -4.01
C VAL A 548 17.10 25.30 -2.53
N GLY A 549 17.89 24.42 -1.93
CA GLY A 549 18.40 24.59 -0.56
C GLY A 549 19.24 25.86 -0.35
N LEU A 550 19.86 26.40 -1.41
CA LEU A 550 20.53 27.71 -1.40
C LEU A 550 19.57 28.86 -1.05
N MET A 551 18.26 28.67 -1.19
CA MET A 551 17.26 29.66 -0.75
C MET A 551 17.31 29.90 0.76
N VAL A 552 17.75 28.92 1.55
CA VAL A 552 17.97 29.12 3.00
C VAL A 552 19.20 29.99 3.25
N ALA A 553 20.23 29.89 2.41
CA ALA A 553 21.36 30.82 2.47
C ALA A 553 20.92 32.26 2.14
N ALA A 554 20.07 32.42 1.11
CA ALA A 554 19.48 33.71 0.74
C ALA A 554 18.58 34.30 1.85
N LEU A 555 17.86 33.47 2.60
CA LEU A 555 17.09 33.89 3.78
C LEU A 555 18.00 34.37 4.91
N CYS A 556 19.11 33.68 5.19
CA CYS A 556 19.97 33.98 6.33
C CYS A 556 20.92 35.15 6.08
N ALA A 557 21.37 35.32 4.83
CA ALA A 557 22.41 36.27 4.44
C ALA A 557 22.12 37.74 4.82
N PRO A 558 20.92 38.30 4.58
CA PRO A 558 20.63 39.69 4.92
C PRO A 558 20.55 39.94 6.43
N ILE A 559 20.29 38.90 7.23
CA ILE A 559 19.96 39.00 8.66
C ILE A 559 21.22 38.91 9.52
N ILE A 560 22.15 38.02 9.16
CA ILE A 560 23.38 37.79 9.92
C ILE A 560 24.51 38.61 9.30
N PRO A 561 25.27 39.40 10.07
CA PRO A 561 26.42 40.13 9.54
C PRO A 561 27.49 39.14 9.10
N MET A 562 27.65 38.91 7.79
CA MET A 562 28.52 37.85 7.26
C MET A 562 30.01 38.21 7.30
N PHE A 563 30.30 39.51 7.23
CA PHE A 563 31.65 40.05 7.23
C PHE A 563 31.89 40.85 8.51
N GLN A 564 33.06 40.67 9.12
CA GLN A 564 33.47 41.45 10.28
C GLN A 564 33.92 42.84 9.81
N LEU A 565 33.40 43.90 10.45
CA LEU A 565 33.78 45.28 10.12
C LEU A 565 35.10 45.67 10.80
N THR A 566 35.98 46.36 10.07
CA THR A 566 37.09 47.09 10.70
C THR A 566 36.60 48.44 11.25
N LYS A 567 37.38 49.06 12.15
CA LYS A 567 37.05 50.39 12.72
C LYS A 567 36.99 51.50 11.66
N GLU A 568 37.66 51.33 10.52
CA GLU A 568 37.64 52.28 9.40
C GLU A 568 36.38 52.10 8.54
N ASP A 569 35.92 50.86 8.34
CA ASP A 569 34.71 50.52 7.57
C ASP A 569 33.40 50.93 8.26
N ALA A 570 33.39 51.08 9.60
CA ALA A 570 32.20 51.40 10.37
C ALA A 570 31.65 52.83 10.13
N THR A 571 32.44 53.72 9.52
CA THR A 571 31.96 55.04 9.04
C THR A 571 31.15 54.92 7.74
N GLN A 572 31.21 53.78 7.07
CA GLN A 572 30.39 53.38 5.93
C GLN A 572 29.38 52.30 6.36
N THR A 573 28.47 52.64 7.27
CA THR A 573 27.45 51.73 7.83
C THR A 573 26.54 51.07 6.78
N VAL A 574 26.53 51.57 5.54
CA VAL A 574 25.76 51.02 4.40
C VAL A 574 26.47 49.84 3.71
N GLY A 575 27.80 49.68 3.86
CA GLY A 575 28.58 48.75 3.03
C GLY A 575 28.41 47.25 3.35
N ASN A 576 28.22 46.88 4.63
CA ASN A 576 28.09 45.45 5.01
C ASN A 576 26.70 44.90 4.66
N LEU A 577 25.65 45.69 4.88
CA LEU A 577 24.29 45.27 4.55
C LEU A 577 24.09 45.14 3.03
N ASP A 578 24.61 46.09 2.24
CA ASP A 578 24.56 46.03 0.78
C ASP A 578 25.29 44.79 0.24
N THR A 579 26.49 44.49 0.77
CA THR A 579 27.23 43.27 0.41
C THR A 579 26.47 41.99 0.79
N ASN A 580 25.81 41.96 1.96
CA ASN A 580 25.01 40.82 2.38
C ASN A 580 23.76 40.63 1.51
N VAL A 581 23.12 41.73 1.09
CA VAL A 581 21.99 41.71 0.15
C VAL A 581 22.43 41.19 -1.22
N LEU A 582 23.58 41.64 -1.74
CA LEU A 582 24.13 41.13 -3.00
C LEU A 582 24.48 39.63 -2.93
N LEU A 583 25.08 39.19 -1.82
CA LEU A 583 25.36 37.78 -1.58
C LEU A 583 24.06 36.96 -1.51
N ALA A 584 23.03 37.48 -0.85
CA ALA A 584 21.72 36.85 -0.78
C ALA A 584 21.06 36.74 -2.16
N GLN A 585 21.14 37.79 -2.97
CA GLN A 585 20.63 37.80 -4.35
C GLN A 585 21.34 36.75 -5.22
N PHE A 586 22.66 36.58 -5.08
CA PHE A 586 23.40 35.53 -5.79
C PHE A 586 22.82 34.13 -5.50
N PHE A 587 22.61 33.80 -4.22
CA PHE A 587 22.00 32.54 -3.84
C PHE A 587 20.55 32.42 -4.34
N PHE A 588 19.78 33.51 -4.21
CA PHE A 588 18.38 33.57 -4.60
C PHE A 588 18.19 33.30 -6.10
N SER A 589 18.94 34.00 -6.96
CA SER A 589 18.77 33.90 -8.42
C SER A 589 18.98 32.49 -8.94
N PHE A 590 20.03 31.80 -8.49
CA PHE A 590 20.29 30.41 -8.90
C PHE A 590 19.22 29.45 -8.36
N ALA A 591 18.88 29.56 -7.07
CA ALA A 591 17.88 28.71 -6.45
C ALA A 591 16.49 28.88 -7.08
N TYR A 592 16.11 30.11 -7.45
CA TYR A 592 14.83 30.42 -8.09
C TYR A 592 14.71 29.82 -9.49
N LEU A 593 15.75 29.96 -10.33
CA LEU A 593 15.78 29.36 -11.67
C LEU A 593 15.71 27.83 -11.61
N MET A 594 16.45 27.24 -10.66
CA MET A 594 16.45 25.80 -10.45
C MET A 594 15.11 25.30 -9.89
N TRP A 595 14.44 26.07 -9.03
CA TRP A 595 13.10 25.75 -8.55
C TRP A 595 12.11 25.62 -9.71
N ILE A 596 12.00 26.64 -10.56
CA ILE A 596 11.06 26.61 -11.70
C ILE A 596 11.36 25.41 -12.60
N THR A 597 12.62 25.22 -12.97
CA THR A 597 13.05 24.15 -13.88
C THR A 597 12.75 22.77 -13.32
N LEU A 598 13.17 22.49 -12.08
CA LEU A 598 13.00 21.18 -11.46
C LEU A 598 11.55 20.91 -11.05
N PHE A 599 10.80 21.93 -10.64
CA PHE A 599 9.38 21.80 -10.35
C PHE A 599 8.63 21.32 -11.59
N ILE A 600 8.83 21.98 -12.74
CA ILE A 600 8.19 21.60 -14.01
C ILE A 600 8.52 20.15 -14.36
N ILE A 601 9.81 19.79 -14.41
CA ILE A 601 10.26 18.45 -14.80
C ILE A 601 9.68 17.36 -13.86
N THR A 602 9.75 17.60 -12.55
CA THR A 602 9.28 16.60 -11.57
C THR A 602 7.76 16.53 -11.52
N PHE A 603 7.05 17.65 -11.67
CA PHE A 603 5.60 17.71 -11.75
C PHE A 603 5.08 16.92 -12.95
N PHE A 604 5.63 17.17 -14.15
CA PHE A 604 5.26 16.44 -15.36
C PHE A 604 5.47 14.94 -15.19
N LYS A 605 6.60 14.49 -14.63
CA LYS A 605 6.83 13.07 -14.37
C LYS A 605 5.74 12.47 -13.46
N VAL A 606 5.49 13.08 -12.30
CA VAL A 606 4.57 12.53 -11.30
C VAL A 606 3.14 12.46 -11.84
N VAL A 607 2.71 13.49 -12.58
CA VAL A 607 1.37 13.58 -13.16
C VAL A 607 1.19 12.58 -14.31
N THR A 608 2.20 12.42 -15.18
CA THR A 608 2.07 11.58 -16.39
C THR A 608 2.28 10.09 -16.13
N THR A 609 3.18 9.73 -15.21
CA THR A 609 3.54 8.31 -15.00
C THR A 609 2.80 7.67 -13.84
N HIS A 610 2.23 8.46 -12.93
CA HIS A 610 1.67 8.03 -11.62
C HIS A 610 2.61 7.13 -10.78
N ASN A 611 3.86 6.93 -11.22
CA ASN A 611 4.80 5.97 -10.69
C ASN A 611 5.86 6.73 -9.89
N SER A 612 5.54 6.96 -8.61
CA SER A 612 6.51 7.42 -7.63
C SER A 612 6.86 6.24 -6.71
N ASP A 613 8.15 5.96 -6.59
CA ASP A 613 8.67 4.95 -5.66
C ASP A 613 8.17 5.26 -4.24
N ASN A 614 7.38 4.33 -3.68
CA ASN A 614 6.78 4.44 -2.34
C ASN A 614 7.81 4.83 -1.27
N ARG A 615 9.09 4.45 -1.41
CA ARG A 615 10.16 4.73 -0.44
C ARG A 615 10.46 6.22 -0.30
N ILE A 616 10.32 6.98 -1.38
CA ILE A 616 10.69 8.40 -1.46
C ILE A 616 9.51 9.31 -1.82
N ARG A 617 8.32 8.74 -2.09
CA ARG A 617 7.09 9.46 -2.47
C ARG A 617 6.78 10.64 -1.57
N HIS A 618 6.94 10.52 -0.26
CA HIS A 618 6.70 11.63 0.69
C HIS A 618 7.57 12.87 0.44
N SER A 619 8.66 12.74 -0.30
CA SER A 619 9.48 13.90 -0.68
C SER A 619 8.83 14.77 -1.77
N ILE A 620 7.68 14.39 -2.35
CA ILE A 620 6.87 15.26 -3.21
C ILE A 620 6.43 16.53 -2.44
N TRP A 621 6.32 16.46 -1.12
CA TRP A 621 6.06 17.63 -0.26
C TRP A 621 7.15 18.71 -0.36
N ILE A 622 8.32 18.43 -0.93
CA ILE A 622 9.33 19.46 -1.23
C ILE A 622 8.78 20.55 -2.17
N TRP A 623 7.76 20.23 -3.00
CA TRP A 623 7.05 21.23 -3.81
C TRP A 623 6.34 22.30 -2.97
N LEU A 624 5.93 21.97 -1.74
CA LEU A 624 5.39 22.94 -0.80
C LEU A 624 6.49 23.77 -0.12
N ALA A 625 7.60 23.12 0.23
CA ALA A 625 8.72 23.80 0.90
C ALA A 625 9.35 24.89 0.02
N ALA A 626 9.48 24.65 -1.28
CA ALA A 626 10.16 25.59 -2.17
C ALA A 626 9.52 27.00 -2.23
N PRO A 627 8.25 27.19 -2.63
CA PRO A 627 7.64 28.52 -2.72
C PRO A 627 7.55 29.24 -1.37
N THR A 628 7.38 28.50 -0.27
CA THR A 628 7.30 29.10 1.08
C THR A 628 8.66 29.64 1.53
N ILE A 629 9.74 28.90 1.31
CA ILE A 629 11.11 29.38 1.61
C ILE A 629 11.50 30.53 0.67
N ILE A 630 11.07 30.50 -0.61
CA ILE A 630 11.27 31.62 -1.55
C ILE A 630 10.59 32.88 -1.03
N GLY A 631 9.35 32.78 -0.56
CA GLY A 631 8.63 33.92 0.03
C GLY A 631 9.38 34.52 1.23
N LEU A 632 9.86 33.67 2.14
CA LEU A 632 10.66 34.09 3.29
C LEU A 632 11.97 34.79 2.86
N ALA A 633 12.72 34.19 1.93
CA ALA A 633 13.99 34.74 1.46
C ALA A 633 13.80 36.05 0.68
N ASN A 634 12.80 36.10 -0.21
CA ASN A 634 12.48 37.31 -0.96
C ASN A 634 12.10 38.47 -0.03
N PHE A 635 11.27 38.19 0.98
CA PHE A 635 10.92 39.18 1.99
C PHE A 635 12.16 39.65 2.76
N SER A 636 13.04 38.75 3.19
CA SER A 636 14.27 39.10 3.90
C SER A 636 15.20 39.99 3.07
N ILE A 637 15.34 39.72 1.78
CA ILE A 637 16.15 40.53 0.86
C ILE A 637 15.49 41.90 0.64
N CYS A 638 14.20 41.90 0.32
CA CYS A 638 13.43 43.10 -0.02
C CYS A 638 13.35 44.07 1.17
N SER A 639 13.02 43.57 2.37
CA SER A 639 12.94 44.39 3.59
C SER A 639 14.30 44.96 3.99
N SER A 640 15.37 44.16 3.93
CA SER A 640 16.74 44.63 4.24
C SER A 640 17.21 45.70 3.27
N HIS A 641 16.89 45.54 1.97
CA HIS A 641 17.18 46.54 0.96
C HIS A 641 16.36 47.82 1.20
N ALA A 642 15.05 47.71 1.42
CA ALA A 642 14.16 48.85 1.64
C ALA A 642 14.58 49.69 2.85
N ILE A 643 14.82 49.03 4.00
CA ILE A 643 15.05 49.70 5.27
C ILE A 643 16.50 50.18 5.42
N GLY A 644 17.48 49.39 4.96
CA GLY A 644 18.88 49.66 5.29
C GLY A 644 19.80 50.05 4.12
N VAL A 645 19.41 49.79 2.87
CA VAL A 645 20.21 50.16 1.68
C VAL A 645 19.59 51.34 0.95
N ALA A 646 18.33 51.20 0.53
CA ALA A 646 17.58 52.25 -0.17
C ALA A 646 17.01 53.32 0.77
N ASN A 647 16.88 53.02 2.07
CA ASN A 647 16.22 53.86 3.08
C ASN A 647 14.86 54.40 2.57
N ASN A 648 14.09 53.54 1.91
CA ASN A 648 12.82 53.86 1.27
C ASN A 648 11.72 52.92 1.77
N GLU A 649 11.00 53.37 2.81
CA GLU A 649 9.93 52.60 3.43
C GLU A 649 8.72 52.36 2.51
N ASP A 650 8.56 53.15 1.43
CA ASP A 650 7.49 52.96 0.44
C ASP A 650 7.64 51.64 -0.34
N LEU A 651 8.79 50.97 -0.26
CA LEU A 651 9.02 49.64 -0.84
C LEU A 651 8.46 48.51 0.03
N ILE A 652 8.21 48.72 1.33
CA ILE A 652 7.75 47.68 2.27
C ILE A 652 6.39 47.08 1.85
N PRO A 653 5.39 47.85 1.40
CA PRO A 653 4.14 47.29 0.87
C PRO A 653 4.34 46.34 -0.32
N LEU A 654 5.33 46.61 -1.19
CA LEU A 654 5.66 45.72 -2.30
C LEU A 654 6.26 44.39 -1.78
N CYS A 655 7.16 44.46 -0.81
CA CYS A 655 7.70 43.27 -0.15
C CYS A 655 6.59 42.40 0.49
N ASN A 656 5.61 43.05 1.15
CA ASN A 656 4.47 42.38 1.76
C ASN A 656 3.56 41.70 0.72
N ALA A 657 3.34 42.35 -0.42
CA ALA A 657 2.54 41.80 -1.51
C ALA A 657 3.20 40.56 -2.13
N ASP A 658 4.52 40.59 -2.34
CA ASP A 658 5.26 39.43 -2.84
C ASP A 658 5.22 38.26 -1.86
N LEU A 659 5.43 38.52 -0.56
CA LEU A 659 5.30 37.51 0.48
C LEU A 659 3.92 36.85 0.47
N ALA A 660 2.85 37.65 0.32
CA ALA A 660 1.49 37.13 0.24
C ALA A 660 1.30 36.19 -0.96
N ASN A 661 1.82 36.53 -2.13
CA ASN A 661 1.74 35.69 -3.33
C ASN A 661 2.36 34.31 -3.09
N TYR A 662 3.56 34.27 -2.51
CA TYR A 662 4.25 33.02 -2.19
C TYR A 662 3.56 32.22 -1.09
N PHE A 663 3.00 32.89 -0.08
CA PHE A 663 2.20 32.25 0.96
C PHE A 663 0.97 31.55 0.37
N PHE A 664 0.19 32.24 -0.46
CA PHE A 664 -1.01 31.66 -1.09
C PHE A 664 -0.67 30.57 -2.12
N LEU A 665 0.44 30.70 -2.85
CA LEU A 665 0.95 29.63 -3.70
C LEU A 665 1.30 28.38 -2.89
N GLY A 666 2.00 28.55 -1.77
CA GLY A 666 2.29 27.48 -0.82
C GLY A 666 1.02 26.85 -0.27
N LEU A 667 0.06 27.66 0.18
CA LEU A 667 -1.23 27.19 0.70
C LEU A 667 -2.01 26.38 -0.34
N MET A 668 -2.04 26.82 -1.61
CA MET A 668 -2.68 26.08 -2.70
C MET A 668 -2.04 24.71 -2.91
N ILE A 669 -0.70 24.64 -2.93
CA ILE A 669 0.04 23.37 -3.06
C ILE A 669 -0.23 22.47 -1.85
N PHE A 670 -0.23 23.02 -0.63
CA PHE A 670 -0.57 22.29 0.58
C PHE A 670 -1.97 21.67 0.49
N LEU A 671 -2.97 22.45 0.07
CA LEU A 671 -4.35 21.94 -0.10
C LEU A 671 -4.42 20.85 -1.16
N GLY A 672 -3.69 20.98 -2.27
CA GLY A 672 -3.61 19.95 -3.31
C GLY A 672 -2.95 18.65 -2.84
N LEU A 673 -1.85 18.75 -2.08
CA LEU A 673 -1.16 17.60 -1.51
C LEU A 673 -1.97 16.95 -0.38
N ALA A 674 -2.58 17.76 0.50
CA ALA A 674 -3.50 17.30 1.53
C ALA A 674 -4.70 16.60 0.89
N TRP A 675 -5.25 17.12 -0.20
CA TRP A 675 -6.30 16.46 -0.97
C TRP A 675 -5.82 15.09 -1.49
N ALA A 676 -4.61 14.99 -2.02
CA ALA A 676 -4.02 13.74 -2.50
C ALA A 676 -3.78 12.68 -1.38
N THR A 677 -3.87 13.06 -0.10
CA THR A 677 -3.84 12.11 1.02
C THR A 677 -5.17 11.38 1.24
N PHE A 678 -6.29 11.89 0.68
CA PHE A 678 -7.60 11.29 0.96
C PHE A 678 -7.75 9.87 0.37
N PRO A 679 -8.55 8.99 1.02
CA PRO A 679 -8.62 7.56 0.71
C PRO A 679 -9.23 7.22 -0.65
N HIS A 680 -9.90 8.17 -1.31
CA HIS A 680 -10.47 7.96 -2.64
C HIS A 680 -9.46 8.25 -3.78
N ILE A 681 -8.31 8.85 -3.45
CA ILE A 681 -7.22 9.20 -4.37
C ILE A 681 -6.02 8.26 -4.21
N ASN A 682 -5.76 7.79 -2.99
CA ASN A 682 -4.78 6.73 -2.68
C ASN A 682 -3.33 7.01 -3.12
N PHE A 683 -2.92 8.29 -3.14
CA PHE A 683 -1.56 8.64 -3.57
C PHE A 683 -0.53 8.57 -2.42
N PHE A 684 -0.72 9.31 -1.32
CA PHE A 684 0.18 9.29 -0.15
C PHE A 684 -0.27 8.36 0.99
N GLY A 685 -1.57 8.15 1.15
CA GLY A 685 -2.17 7.60 2.37
C GLY A 685 -2.06 6.08 2.58
N ARG A 686 -1.12 5.38 1.94
CA ARG A 686 -0.98 3.90 2.09
C ARG A 686 0.42 3.43 2.42
N ASP A 687 1.40 4.32 2.36
CA ASP A 687 2.78 3.93 2.55
C ASP A 687 3.06 3.68 4.05
N PRO A 688 3.82 2.62 4.40
CA PRO A 688 4.24 2.42 5.78
C PRO A 688 5.15 3.57 6.21
N PHE A 689 5.06 3.97 7.48
CA PHE A 689 5.94 5.01 8.00
C PHE A 689 7.42 4.68 7.75
N GLY A 690 8.11 5.64 7.14
CA GLY A 690 9.55 5.66 6.94
C GLY A 690 10.11 7.06 7.19
N MET A 691 11.43 7.19 7.24
CA MET A 691 12.07 8.48 7.56
C MET A 691 11.80 9.59 6.52
N GLY A 692 11.29 9.24 5.33
CA GLY A 692 10.88 10.22 4.31
C GLY A 692 9.73 11.14 4.75
N TYR A 693 8.91 10.74 5.74
CA TYR A 693 7.85 11.59 6.32
C TYR A 693 8.40 12.86 6.99
N TRP A 694 9.66 12.87 7.41
CA TRP A 694 10.26 14.07 7.97
C TRP A 694 10.45 15.19 6.92
N ASN A 695 10.53 14.85 5.63
CA ASN A 695 10.53 15.86 4.56
C ASN A 695 9.16 16.56 4.44
N GLU A 696 8.07 15.84 4.70
CA GLU A 696 6.71 16.40 4.78
C GLU A 696 6.60 17.34 5.99
N CYS A 697 7.12 16.95 7.16
CA CYS A 697 7.18 17.82 8.34
C CYS A 697 7.88 19.15 8.01
N PHE A 698 9.09 19.10 7.43
CA PHE A 698 9.83 20.30 7.06
C PHE A 698 9.05 21.22 6.11
N ALA A 699 8.33 20.66 5.13
CA ALA A 699 7.53 21.45 4.20
C ALA A 699 6.34 22.15 4.89
N ILE A 700 5.68 21.47 5.82
CA ILE A 700 4.62 22.04 6.66
C ILE A 700 5.19 23.12 7.58
N ASP A 701 6.38 22.90 8.14
CA ASP A 701 7.07 23.87 9.00
C ASP A 701 7.43 25.15 8.24
N ALA A 702 7.89 25.03 6.98
CA ALA A 702 8.15 26.16 6.11
C ALA A 702 6.89 26.97 5.77
N LEU A 703 5.75 26.29 5.54
CA LEU A 703 4.46 26.96 5.37
C LEU A 703 4.01 27.68 6.65
N ALA A 704 4.19 27.07 7.82
CA ALA A 704 3.86 27.67 9.11
C ALA A 704 4.73 28.91 9.40
N ALA A 705 6.02 28.86 9.07
CA ALA A 705 6.93 30.00 9.13
C ALA A 705 6.47 31.15 8.22
N CYS A 706 6.08 30.82 6.98
CA CYS A 706 5.57 31.80 6.03
C CYS A 706 4.23 32.42 6.49
N ALA A 707 3.34 31.62 7.11
CA ALA A 707 2.09 32.09 7.69
C ALA A 707 2.33 33.06 8.86
N ALA A 708 3.27 32.72 9.75
CA ALA A 708 3.65 33.56 10.88
C ALA A 708 4.20 34.92 10.42
N LEU A 709 5.05 34.93 9.38
CA LEU A 709 5.55 36.17 8.80
C LEU A 709 4.43 36.97 8.12
N PHE A 710 3.55 36.30 7.36
CA PHE A 710 2.41 36.95 6.71
C PHE A 710 1.45 37.63 7.72
N TYR A 711 1.25 37.02 8.89
CA TYR A 711 0.51 37.66 9.99
C TYR A 711 1.29 38.84 10.56
N ALA A 712 2.59 38.70 10.81
CA ALA A 712 3.44 39.77 11.34
C ALA A 712 3.45 41.01 10.42
N THR A 713 3.30 40.84 9.11
CA THR A 713 3.29 41.95 8.15
C THR A 713 1.91 42.59 7.93
N ASN A 714 0.81 41.85 8.08
CA ASN A 714 -0.54 42.34 7.73
C ASN A 714 -1.49 42.56 8.92
N GLY A 715 -1.25 41.89 10.06
CA GLY A 715 -2.02 42.08 11.30
C GLY A 715 -3.51 41.69 11.25
N LEU A 716 -3.98 41.01 10.21
CA LEU A 716 -5.39 40.64 10.05
C LEU A 716 -5.77 39.46 10.97
N GLN A 717 -6.98 39.47 11.54
CA GLN A 717 -7.51 38.36 12.36
C GLN A 717 -7.55 37.02 11.60
N ALA A 718 -7.83 37.06 10.29
CA ALA A 718 -7.79 35.88 9.44
C ALA A 718 -6.36 35.30 9.34
N SER A 719 -5.34 36.15 9.18
CA SER A 719 -3.94 35.72 9.14
C SER A 719 -3.42 35.22 10.49
N GLU A 720 -3.94 35.76 11.60
CA GLU A 720 -3.68 35.24 12.95
C GLU A 720 -4.18 33.79 13.07
N THR A 721 -5.44 33.57 12.65
CA THR A 721 -6.05 32.23 12.67
C THR A 721 -5.26 31.24 11.82
N LEU A 722 -4.84 31.64 10.62
CA LEU A 722 -4.01 30.82 9.74
C LEU A 722 -2.65 30.49 10.37
N THR A 723 -2.06 31.41 11.13
CA THR A 723 -0.82 31.17 11.87
C THR A 723 -1.02 30.14 12.97
N TYR A 724 -2.07 30.26 13.78
CA TYR A 724 -2.41 29.25 14.80
C TYR A 724 -2.63 27.87 14.18
N MET A 725 -3.38 27.80 13.07
CA MET A 725 -3.61 26.56 12.34
C MET A 725 -2.29 25.98 11.82
N GLY A 726 -1.46 26.79 11.17
CA GLY A 726 -0.17 26.38 10.63
C GLY A 726 0.77 25.82 11.69
N LEU A 727 0.98 26.55 12.79
CA LEU A 727 1.82 26.11 13.91
C LEU A 727 1.27 24.83 14.58
N THR A 728 -0.06 24.73 14.72
CA THR A 728 -0.69 23.54 15.32
C THR A 728 -0.51 22.31 14.43
N ILE A 729 -0.76 22.44 13.12
CA ILE A 729 -0.58 21.35 12.15
C ILE A 729 0.89 20.92 12.10
N ALA A 730 1.83 21.88 12.07
CA ALA A 730 3.27 21.64 12.12
C ALA A 730 3.70 20.85 13.37
N CYS A 731 3.19 21.23 14.55
CA CYS A 731 3.44 20.51 15.80
C CYS A 731 2.89 19.08 15.78
N ILE A 732 1.65 18.90 15.29
CA ILE A 732 1.03 17.58 15.21
C ILE A 732 1.81 16.68 14.24
N ALA A 733 2.20 17.21 13.06
CA ALA A 733 2.98 16.48 12.08
C ALA A 733 4.32 16.01 12.64
N ASN A 734 5.10 16.93 13.23
CA ASN A 734 6.38 16.61 13.88
C ASN A 734 6.21 15.63 15.05
N GLY A 735 5.19 15.82 15.89
CA GLY A 735 4.90 14.93 17.02
C GLY A 735 4.54 13.51 16.58
N LEU A 736 3.71 13.37 15.55
CA LEU A 736 3.36 12.07 14.97
C LEU A 736 4.59 11.40 14.33
N ALA A 737 5.37 12.14 13.54
CA ALA A 737 6.59 11.61 12.93
C ALA A 737 7.61 11.14 13.99
N PHE A 738 7.75 11.89 15.09
CA PHE A 738 8.57 11.50 16.23
C PHE A 738 8.08 10.21 16.89
N LEU A 739 6.79 10.11 17.21
CA LEU A 739 6.21 8.93 17.85
C LEU A 739 6.29 7.69 16.95
N HIS A 740 6.07 7.85 15.64
CA HIS A 740 6.27 6.76 14.67
C HIS A 740 7.74 6.34 14.58
N THR A 741 8.67 7.28 14.56
CA THR A 741 10.12 7.00 14.59
C THR A 741 10.48 6.21 15.85
N MET A 742 9.94 6.61 17.00
CA MET A 742 10.19 5.93 18.28
C MET A 742 9.56 4.52 18.31
N ALA A 743 8.33 4.36 17.82
CA ALA A 743 7.68 3.06 17.70
C ALA A 743 8.43 2.13 16.74
N ALA A 744 8.97 2.66 15.64
CA ALA A 744 9.80 1.93 14.68
C ALA A 744 11.12 1.45 15.32
N LEU A 745 11.77 2.32 16.10
CA LEU A 745 12.99 1.99 16.86
C LEU A 745 12.76 0.90 17.90
N ILE A 746 11.71 1.00 18.72
CA ILE A 746 11.41 0.01 19.77
C ILE A 746 11.09 -1.35 19.14
N ARG A 747 10.31 -1.36 18.05
CA ARG A 747 9.96 -2.58 17.31
C ARG A 747 11.08 -3.10 16.42
N ARG A 748 12.18 -2.35 16.27
CA ARG A 748 13.31 -2.65 15.37
C ARG A 748 12.86 -2.92 13.91
N ARG A 749 11.91 -2.12 13.40
CA ARG A 749 11.33 -2.29 12.06
C ARG A 749 11.17 -0.96 11.32
N ASN A 750 11.17 -1.00 9.98
CA ASN A 750 11.03 0.12 9.03
C ASN A 750 12.16 1.17 9.05
N VAL A 751 12.74 1.48 10.21
CA VAL A 751 13.83 2.46 10.38
C VAL A 751 15.09 1.73 10.82
N PHE A 752 16.25 2.10 10.26
CA PHE A 752 17.55 1.40 10.45
C PHE A 752 17.54 -0.07 10.03
N THR A 753 16.71 -0.39 9.05
CA THR A 753 16.64 -1.73 8.46
C THR A 753 17.11 -1.66 6.97
N PRO A 754 17.80 -2.68 6.43
CA PRO A 754 18.18 -2.75 5.01
C PRO A 754 16.99 -2.84 4.05
N GLU A 755 16.72 -1.81 3.23
CA GLU A 755 15.60 -1.81 2.27
C GLU A 755 15.26 -3.14 1.59
N VAL A 756 13.95 -3.38 1.42
CA VAL A 756 13.43 -4.60 0.79
C VAL A 756 14.15 -4.85 -0.53
N LYS A 757 15.02 -5.87 -0.56
CA LYS A 757 15.75 -6.25 -1.77
C LYS A 757 14.97 -7.33 -2.50
N TRP A 758 13.94 -6.91 -3.21
CA TRP A 758 13.26 -7.76 -4.18
C TRP A 758 13.50 -7.21 -5.59
N GLY A 759 13.58 -8.11 -6.55
CA GLY A 759 13.88 -7.83 -7.95
C GLY A 759 12.96 -8.63 -8.85
N PRO A 760 13.11 -8.57 -10.19
CA PRO A 760 12.37 -9.42 -11.09
C PRO A 760 12.53 -10.90 -10.73
N LEU A 761 13.74 -11.36 -10.38
CA LEU A 761 14.00 -12.74 -9.92
C LEU A 761 13.35 -13.13 -8.58
N SER A 762 12.64 -12.23 -7.91
CA SER A 762 11.87 -12.60 -6.70
C SER A 762 10.64 -13.44 -7.03
N PHE A 763 10.16 -13.50 -8.28
CA PHE A 763 9.02 -14.36 -8.62
C PHE A 763 9.31 -15.83 -8.30
N MET A 764 10.52 -16.32 -8.60
CA MET A 764 10.98 -17.69 -8.35
C MET A 764 10.87 -18.05 -6.86
N LYS A 765 11.47 -17.23 -5.98
CA LYS A 765 11.37 -17.43 -4.52
C LYS A 765 9.93 -17.41 -4.02
N LEU A 766 9.11 -16.52 -4.57
CA LEU A 766 7.70 -16.43 -4.17
C LEU A 766 6.90 -17.65 -4.64
N THR A 767 7.27 -18.25 -5.78
CA THR A 767 6.75 -19.55 -6.20
C THR A 767 7.15 -20.65 -5.22
N HIS A 768 8.41 -20.69 -4.77
CA HIS A 768 8.89 -21.67 -3.77
C HIS A 768 8.15 -21.52 -2.43
N GLU A 769 7.95 -20.28 -1.97
CA GLU A 769 7.16 -19.98 -0.77
C GLU A 769 5.70 -20.41 -0.93
N ALA A 770 5.11 -20.28 -2.12
CA ALA A 770 3.77 -20.77 -2.39
C ALA A 770 3.69 -22.30 -2.37
N PHE A 771 4.71 -23.00 -2.89
CA PHE A 771 4.82 -24.44 -2.73
C PHE A 771 4.84 -24.85 -1.26
N ARG A 772 5.70 -24.21 -0.44
CA ARG A 772 5.75 -24.45 1.01
C ARG A 772 4.40 -24.24 1.68
N GLY A 773 3.65 -23.21 1.29
CA GLY A 773 2.29 -22.98 1.79
C GLY A 773 1.28 -24.05 1.37
N ALA A 774 1.50 -24.74 0.26
CA ALA A 774 0.64 -25.83 -0.23
C ALA A 774 0.95 -27.19 0.41
N LEU A 775 2.19 -27.45 0.85
CA LEU A 775 2.61 -28.77 1.37
C LEU A 775 1.76 -29.26 2.56
N PRO A 776 1.45 -28.45 3.60
CA PRO A 776 0.64 -28.92 4.73
C PRO A 776 -0.78 -29.31 4.32
N LYS A 777 -1.33 -28.64 3.30
CA LYS A 777 -2.67 -28.93 2.79
C LYS A 777 -2.69 -30.25 2.03
N LEU A 778 -1.68 -30.52 1.22
CA LEU A 778 -1.50 -31.81 0.53
C LEU A 778 -1.34 -32.96 1.53
N ARG A 779 -0.51 -32.76 2.57
CA ARG A 779 -0.27 -33.79 3.60
C ARG A 779 -1.56 -34.11 4.38
N SER A 780 -2.21 -33.09 4.92
CA SER A 780 -3.43 -33.26 5.72
C SER A 780 -4.59 -33.86 4.91
N THR A 781 -4.76 -33.47 3.64
CA THR A 781 -5.82 -34.03 2.79
C THR A 781 -5.54 -35.50 2.44
N LEU A 782 -4.30 -35.87 2.16
CA LEU A 782 -3.88 -37.26 1.92
C LEU A 782 -4.03 -38.16 3.17
N GLU A 783 -3.65 -37.66 4.34
CA GLU A 783 -3.79 -38.36 5.63
C GLU A 783 -5.26 -38.56 6.02
N SER A 784 -6.14 -37.65 5.59
CA SER A 784 -7.59 -37.72 5.87
C SER A 784 -8.36 -38.71 5.00
N ILE A 785 -7.73 -39.31 3.99
CA ILE A 785 -8.40 -40.27 3.09
C ILE A 785 -8.54 -41.61 3.84
N ASP A 786 -9.78 -41.96 4.14
CA ASP A 786 -10.17 -43.28 4.65
C ASP A 786 -11.22 -43.89 3.73
N LEU A 787 -10.81 -44.85 2.89
CA LEU A 787 -11.70 -45.52 1.94
C LEU A 787 -12.66 -46.52 2.60
N ALA A 788 -12.54 -46.78 3.90
CA ALA A 788 -13.50 -47.58 4.66
C ALA A 788 -14.81 -46.81 4.93
N ASP A 789 -14.75 -45.48 5.08
CA ASP A 789 -15.92 -44.60 5.15
C ASP A 789 -16.31 -44.14 3.73
N SER A 790 -17.12 -44.96 3.06
CA SER A 790 -17.37 -44.85 1.61
C SER A 790 -17.85 -43.49 1.08
N SER A 791 -18.46 -42.64 1.91
CA SER A 791 -18.94 -41.32 1.48
C SER A 791 -17.90 -40.21 1.71
N LYS A 792 -17.31 -40.14 2.91
CA LYS A 792 -16.31 -39.13 3.26
C LYS A 792 -14.93 -39.42 2.65
N GLY A 793 -14.56 -40.69 2.55
CA GLY A 793 -13.30 -41.14 1.96
C GLY A 793 -13.16 -40.74 0.49
N ILE A 794 -14.24 -40.92 -0.29
CA ILE A 794 -14.27 -40.52 -1.71
C ILE A 794 -14.18 -39.00 -1.83
N GLY A 795 -14.91 -38.24 -1.02
CA GLY A 795 -14.83 -36.77 -1.02
C GLY A 795 -13.43 -36.24 -0.66
N ASN A 796 -12.75 -36.87 0.30
CA ASN A 796 -11.38 -36.51 0.68
C ASN A 796 -10.37 -36.87 -0.42
N LEU A 797 -10.55 -38.01 -1.11
CA LEU A 797 -9.74 -38.40 -2.27
C LEU A 797 -9.91 -37.42 -3.43
N GLU A 798 -11.15 -37.02 -3.71
CA GLU A 798 -11.47 -36.01 -4.73
C GLU A 798 -10.82 -34.65 -4.42
N LEU A 799 -10.87 -34.21 -3.16
CA LEU A 799 -10.23 -32.99 -2.69
C LEU A 799 -8.70 -33.06 -2.79
N PHE A 800 -8.10 -34.17 -2.37
CA PHE A 800 -6.67 -34.40 -2.50
C PHE A 800 -6.23 -34.39 -3.97
N ALA A 801 -6.94 -35.10 -4.84
CA ALA A 801 -6.64 -35.15 -6.27
C ALA A 801 -6.66 -33.76 -6.92
N ALA A 802 -7.61 -32.90 -6.54
CA ALA A 802 -7.67 -31.53 -7.00
C ALA A 802 -6.46 -30.69 -6.56
N HIS A 803 -6.03 -30.82 -5.30
CA HIS A 803 -4.82 -30.15 -4.80
C HIS A 803 -3.54 -30.67 -5.46
N TYR A 804 -3.44 -32.00 -5.61
CA TYR A 804 -2.32 -32.66 -6.25
C TYR A 804 -2.19 -32.26 -7.73
N SER A 805 -3.32 -32.16 -8.45
CA SER A 805 -3.36 -31.68 -9.83
C SER A 805 -2.76 -30.30 -10.00
N GLN A 806 -3.22 -29.34 -9.18
CA GLN A 806 -2.73 -27.98 -9.22
C GLN A 806 -1.24 -27.93 -8.89
N PHE A 807 -0.82 -28.64 -7.85
CA PHE A 807 0.57 -28.72 -7.44
C PHE A 807 1.45 -29.29 -8.57
N SER A 808 1.02 -30.38 -9.21
CA SER A 808 1.74 -31.03 -10.33
C SER A 808 1.88 -30.14 -11.56
N ILE A 809 0.81 -29.42 -11.96
CA ILE A 809 0.87 -28.48 -13.09
C ILE A 809 1.85 -27.34 -12.79
N VAL A 810 1.80 -26.78 -11.57
CA VAL A 810 2.68 -25.67 -11.20
C VAL A 810 4.13 -26.12 -11.03
N HIS A 811 4.35 -27.33 -10.51
CA HIS A 811 5.67 -27.96 -10.46
C HIS A 811 6.28 -28.13 -11.85
N GLU A 812 5.53 -28.73 -12.78
CA GLU A 812 6.01 -28.95 -14.16
C GLU A 812 6.38 -27.63 -14.84
N GLU A 813 5.56 -26.59 -14.67
CA GLU A 813 5.83 -25.29 -15.27
C GLU A 813 6.99 -24.55 -14.61
N HIS A 814 7.11 -24.64 -13.29
CA HIS A 814 8.21 -24.04 -12.54
C HIS A 814 9.56 -24.69 -12.91
N ALA A 815 9.61 -26.03 -12.93
CA ALA A 815 10.79 -26.78 -13.39
C ALA A 815 11.16 -26.40 -14.83
N ARG A 816 10.16 -26.23 -15.72
CA ARG A 816 10.41 -25.78 -17.09
C ARG A 816 10.92 -24.34 -17.18
N HIS A 817 10.44 -23.44 -16.32
CA HIS A 817 11.00 -22.07 -16.21
C HIS A 817 12.46 -22.12 -15.79
N GLU A 818 12.79 -23.02 -14.88
CA GLU A 818 14.15 -23.22 -14.41
C GLU A 818 15.06 -23.78 -15.50
N ASP A 819 14.71 -24.91 -16.09
CA ASP A 819 15.58 -25.62 -17.04
C ASP A 819 15.75 -24.85 -18.36
N GLU A 820 14.66 -24.34 -18.94
CA GLU A 820 14.69 -23.75 -20.30
C GLU A 820 15.14 -22.27 -20.31
N VAL A 821 14.90 -21.54 -19.21
CA VAL A 821 15.12 -20.07 -19.16
C VAL A 821 16.14 -19.70 -18.11
N ILE A 822 15.89 -20.02 -16.83
CA ILE A 822 16.68 -19.50 -15.71
C ILE A 822 18.07 -20.13 -15.71
N PHE A 823 18.17 -21.46 -15.63
CA PHE A 823 19.43 -22.20 -15.55
C PHE A 823 20.28 -22.00 -16.80
N LYS A 824 19.66 -21.92 -17.99
CA LYS A 824 20.35 -21.56 -19.22
C LYS A 824 21.01 -20.17 -19.10
N THR A 825 20.24 -19.16 -18.70
CA THR A 825 20.77 -17.80 -18.52
C THR A 825 21.83 -17.75 -17.42
N PHE A 826 21.66 -18.53 -16.35
CA PHE A 826 22.65 -18.64 -15.28
C PHE A 826 23.94 -19.29 -15.76
N ASN A 827 23.87 -20.35 -16.55
CA ASN A 827 25.05 -21.04 -17.10
C ASN A 827 25.81 -20.15 -18.10
N ASP A 828 25.11 -19.27 -18.82
CA ASP A 828 25.75 -18.26 -19.70
C ASP A 828 26.63 -17.28 -18.90
N TYR A 829 26.25 -16.95 -17.66
CA TYR A 829 27.01 -16.05 -16.76
C TYR A 829 27.98 -16.80 -15.82
N PHE A 830 27.60 -17.99 -15.38
CA PHE A 830 28.29 -18.84 -14.40
C PHE A 830 28.35 -20.27 -14.95
N HIS A 831 29.36 -20.54 -15.78
CA HIS A 831 29.50 -21.81 -16.49
C HIS A 831 29.31 -23.02 -15.57
N GLU A 832 28.37 -23.90 -15.92
CA GLU A 832 28.00 -25.15 -15.21
C GLU A 832 27.50 -25.02 -13.77
N HIS A 833 27.22 -23.80 -13.28
CA HIS A 833 26.82 -23.60 -11.88
C HIS A 833 25.42 -24.13 -11.56
N ALA A 834 24.50 -24.14 -12.54
CA ALA A 834 23.14 -24.64 -12.36
C ALA A 834 22.96 -26.13 -12.72
N ARG A 835 24.00 -26.78 -13.28
CA ARG A 835 23.90 -28.13 -13.89
C ARG A 835 23.45 -29.21 -12.90
N LYS A 836 23.89 -29.13 -11.63
CA LYS A 836 23.51 -30.09 -10.58
C LYS A 836 22.00 -30.16 -10.35
N TYR A 837 21.29 -29.04 -10.47
CA TYR A 837 19.85 -28.95 -10.16
C TYR A 837 18.97 -29.40 -11.34
N ASN A 838 19.56 -29.52 -12.53
CA ASN A 838 18.86 -29.86 -13.76
C ASN A 838 18.51 -31.35 -13.86
N ASP A 839 19.28 -32.22 -13.20
CA ASP A 839 19.11 -33.68 -13.25
C ASP A 839 17.96 -34.14 -12.32
N ASP A 840 17.73 -33.45 -11.20
CA ASP A 840 16.72 -33.81 -10.18
C ASP A 840 15.27 -33.63 -10.72
N HIS A 841 15.01 -32.62 -11.57
CA HIS A 841 13.67 -32.34 -12.13
C HIS A 841 13.09 -33.46 -13.00
N THR A 842 13.95 -34.24 -13.66
CA THR A 842 13.50 -35.31 -14.57
C THR A 842 12.95 -36.51 -13.79
N GLU A 843 13.63 -36.88 -12.69
CA GLU A 843 13.21 -37.98 -11.82
C GLU A 843 11.90 -37.63 -11.08
N ASP A 844 11.82 -36.41 -10.55
CA ASP A 844 10.63 -35.89 -9.88
C ASP A 844 9.40 -35.88 -10.80
N LYS A 845 9.58 -35.43 -12.05
CA LYS A 845 8.50 -35.44 -13.05
C LYS A 845 7.95 -36.84 -13.30
N ALA A 846 8.83 -37.83 -13.45
CA ALA A 846 8.42 -39.22 -13.69
C ALA A 846 7.63 -39.79 -12.51
N LYS A 847 8.07 -39.51 -11.27
CA LYS A 847 7.38 -39.93 -10.05
C LYS A 847 6.02 -39.28 -9.88
N MET A 848 5.92 -37.98 -10.13
CA MET A 848 4.66 -37.26 -10.02
C MET A 848 3.62 -37.74 -11.04
N GLU A 849 4.06 -38.10 -12.25
CA GLU A 849 3.21 -38.68 -13.28
C GLU A 849 2.73 -40.09 -12.89
N GLU A 850 3.59 -40.91 -12.29
CA GLU A 850 3.22 -42.23 -11.76
C GLU A 850 2.08 -42.10 -10.73
N TRP A 851 2.23 -41.22 -9.73
CA TRP A 851 1.18 -40.99 -8.73
C TRP A 851 -0.09 -40.40 -9.33
N ARG A 852 0.02 -39.53 -10.34
CA ARG A 852 -1.14 -39.01 -11.06
C ARG A 852 -1.99 -40.14 -11.65
N VAL A 853 -1.36 -41.13 -12.28
CA VAL A 853 -2.04 -42.30 -12.83
C VAL A 853 -2.72 -43.12 -11.73
N LEU A 854 -2.04 -43.34 -10.60
CA LEU A 854 -2.61 -44.07 -9.45
C LEU A 854 -3.81 -43.34 -8.84
N ILE A 855 -3.73 -42.02 -8.67
CA ILE A 855 -4.83 -41.19 -8.13
C ILE A 855 -6.04 -41.22 -9.06
N ASN A 856 -5.83 -41.06 -10.37
CA ASN A 856 -6.90 -41.20 -11.35
C ASN A 856 -7.52 -42.61 -11.32
N GLY A 857 -6.70 -43.65 -11.18
CA GLY A 857 -7.20 -45.02 -11.07
C GLY A 857 -8.07 -45.25 -9.83
N LEU A 858 -7.73 -44.62 -8.70
CA LEU A 858 -8.57 -44.63 -7.49
C LEU A 858 -9.89 -43.87 -7.70
N LEU A 859 -9.86 -42.72 -8.40
CA LEU A 859 -11.07 -41.91 -8.69
C LEU A 859 -12.03 -42.59 -9.67
N ASP A 860 -11.48 -43.21 -10.71
CA ASP A 860 -12.23 -43.91 -11.76
C ASP A 860 -12.64 -45.32 -11.36
N LYS A 861 -12.23 -45.78 -10.16
CA LYS A 861 -12.45 -47.14 -9.64
C LYS A 861 -11.94 -48.23 -10.59
N THR A 862 -10.83 -47.96 -11.29
CA THR A 862 -10.20 -48.92 -12.21
C THR A 862 -9.22 -49.86 -11.50
N ILE A 863 -8.97 -49.64 -10.20
CA ILE A 863 -8.08 -50.43 -9.35
C ILE A 863 -8.92 -51.42 -8.54
N ASP A 864 -8.60 -52.72 -8.64
CA ASP A 864 -9.35 -53.82 -8.01
C ASP A 864 -9.36 -53.77 -6.47
N ASP A 865 -8.20 -53.52 -5.85
CA ASP A 865 -8.08 -53.26 -4.40
C ASP A 865 -7.43 -51.88 -4.18
N PRO A 866 -8.18 -50.87 -3.71
CA PRO A 866 -7.66 -49.52 -3.55
C PRO A 866 -6.79 -49.35 -2.29
N THR A 867 -6.84 -50.26 -1.33
CA THR A 867 -6.18 -50.14 -0.01
C THR A 867 -4.65 -50.14 -0.10
N PRO A 868 -4.01 -51.06 -0.87
CA PRO A 868 -2.55 -51.07 -1.05
C PRO A 868 -2.07 -49.84 -1.82
N THR A 869 -2.85 -49.40 -2.82
CA THR A 869 -2.54 -48.22 -3.63
C THR A 869 -2.57 -46.95 -2.78
N LEU A 870 -3.61 -46.78 -1.96
CA LEU A 870 -3.70 -45.64 -1.04
C LEU A 870 -2.55 -45.65 -0.02
N SER A 871 -2.26 -46.82 0.56
CA SER A 871 -1.15 -46.97 1.53
C SER A 871 0.20 -46.61 0.91
N ARG A 872 0.39 -46.95 -0.37
CA ARG A 872 1.59 -46.58 -1.14
C ARG A 872 1.69 -45.06 -1.31
N LEU A 873 0.61 -44.39 -1.72
CA LEU A 873 0.57 -42.93 -1.87
C LEU A 873 0.82 -42.21 -0.53
N GLN A 874 0.19 -42.68 0.55
CA GLN A 874 0.34 -42.15 1.92
C GLN A 874 1.77 -42.30 2.47
N LYS A 875 2.58 -43.20 1.91
CA LYS A 875 3.98 -43.37 2.26
C LYS A 875 4.91 -42.55 1.36
N GLU A 876 4.77 -42.70 0.04
CA GLU A 876 5.72 -42.13 -0.92
C GLU A 876 5.62 -40.61 -1.04
N ILE A 877 4.40 -40.05 -1.04
CA ILE A 877 4.19 -38.62 -1.25
C ILE A 877 4.78 -37.79 -0.11
N PRO A 878 4.55 -38.07 1.19
CA PRO A 878 5.15 -37.28 2.27
C PRO A 878 6.68 -37.26 2.24
N ASP A 879 7.33 -38.38 1.91
CA ASP A 879 8.79 -38.46 1.77
C ASP A 879 9.29 -37.57 0.63
N PHE A 880 8.59 -37.59 -0.51
CA PHE A 880 8.85 -36.69 -1.63
C PHE A 880 8.65 -35.21 -1.26
N LEU A 881 7.58 -34.86 -0.54
CA LEU A 881 7.36 -33.46 -0.14
C LEU A 881 8.50 -32.94 0.75
N ASN A 882 9.12 -33.80 1.57
CA ASN A 882 10.31 -33.43 2.35
C ASN A 882 11.54 -33.23 1.44
N HIS A 883 11.77 -34.15 0.50
CA HIS A 883 12.85 -34.03 -0.49
C HIS A 883 12.72 -32.76 -1.34
N PHE A 884 11.51 -32.49 -1.83
CA PHE A 884 11.18 -31.31 -2.60
C PHE A 884 11.43 -30.01 -1.81
N GLU A 885 11.09 -29.98 -0.51
CA GLU A 885 11.41 -28.82 0.34
C GLU A 885 12.92 -28.58 0.47
N GLU A 886 13.72 -29.65 0.55
CA GLU A 886 15.19 -29.58 0.57
C GLU A 886 15.76 -29.10 -0.77
N HIS A 887 15.20 -29.57 -1.90
CA HIS A 887 15.55 -29.12 -3.24
C HIS A 887 15.34 -27.61 -3.43
N LEU A 888 14.13 -27.13 -3.14
CA LEU A 888 13.78 -25.70 -3.21
C LEU A 888 14.73 -24.83 -2.36
N LYS A 889 15.14 -25.33 -1.19
CA LYS A 889 16.08 -24.65 -0.31
C LYS A 889 17.50 -24.62 -0.89
N GLY A 890 17.91 -25.70 -1.57
CA GLY A 890 19.17 -25.79 -2.30
C GLY A 890 19.31 -24.70 -3.36
N GLU A 891 18.28 -24.52 -4.19
CA GLU A 891 18.26 -23.49 -5.25
C GLU A 891 18.24 -22.07 -4.68
N GLU A 892 17.47 -21.84 -3.62
CA GLU A 892 17.41 -20.55 -2.94
C GLU A 892 18.72 -20.15 -2.29
N ASP A 893 19.46 -21.10 -1.74
CA ASP A 893 20.72 -20.82 -1.04
C ASP A 893 21.91 -20.70 -2.01
N ASN A 894 21.84 -21.31 -3.19
CA ASN A 894 22.98 -21.39 -4.12
C ASN A 894 22.80 -20.64 -5.46
N LEU A 895 21.57 -20.43 -5.95
CA LEU A 895 21.31 -19.78 -7.25
C LEU A 895 20.80 -18.36 -7.05
N GLN A 896 19.71 -18.18 -6.32
CA GLN A 896 19.06 -16.87 -6.19
C GLN A 896 19.98 -15.71 -5.73
N PRO A 897 20.90 -15.89 -4.75
CA PRO A 897 21.76 -14.81 -4.30
C PRO A 897 22.74 -14.35 -5.39
N ILE A 898 23.18 -15.27 -6.24
CA ILE A 898 24.12 -15.03 -7.34
C ILE A 898 23.40 -14.28 -8.46
N GLY A 899 22.24 -14.80 -8.88
CA GLY A 899 21.44 -14.19 -9.93
C GLY A 899 21.10 -12.74 -9.61
N ARG A 900 20.63 -12.47 -8.39
CA ARG A 900 20.28 -11.10 -7.97
C ARG A 900 21.47 -10.16 -7.88
N LYS A 901 22.67 -10.66 -7.56
CA LYS A 901 23.85 -9.83 -7.36
C LYS A 901 24.53 -9.47 -8.66
N HIS A 902 24.58 -10.42 -9.60
CA HIS A 902 25.49 -10.36 -10.73
C HIS A 902 24.79 -10.33 -12.09
N ILE A 903 23.55 -10.82 -12.20
CA ILE A 903 22.80 -10.72 -13.45
C ILE A 903 22.25 -9.29 -13.57
N PRO A 904 22.50 -8.57 -14.68
CA PRO A 904 21.98 -7.22 -14.89
C PRO A 904 20.44 -7.16 -14.81
N LEU A 905 19.89 -6.06 -14.30
CA LEU A 905 18.45 -5.90 -14.11
C LEU A 905 17.64 -6.10 -15.42
N ALA A 906 18.18 -5.65 -16.55
CA ALA A 906 17.55 -5.83 -17.86
C ALA A 906 17.38 -7.32 -18.20
N VAL A 907 18.41 -8.13 -17.93
CA VAL A 907 18.38 -9.58 -18.14
C VAL A 907 17.44 -10.26 -17.15
N GLN A 908 17.42 -9.81 -15.88
CA GLN A 908 16.45 -10.33 -14.90
C GLN A 908 15.00 -10.09 -15.34
N LYS A 909 14.67 -8.93 -15.91
CA LYS A 909 13.34 -8.67 -16.48
C LYS A 909 13.08 -9.59 -17.67
N GLN A 910 14.07 -9.79 -18.54
CA GLN A 910 13.95 -10.67 -19.70
C GLN A 910 13.64 -12.12 -19.30
N ILE A 911 14.31 -12.65 -18.27
CA ILE A 911 14.02 -13.98 -17.70
C ILE A 911 12.53 -14.12 -17.34
N SER A 912 11.97 -13.14 -16.63
CA SER A 912 10.53 -13.16 -16.27
C SER A 912 9.61 -13.11 -17.51
N ARG A 913 10.02 -12.40 -18.56
CA ARG A 913 9.28 -12.31 -19.82
C ARG A 913 9.33 -13.63 -20.58
N ASP A 914 10.51 -14.23 -20.67
CA ASP A 914 10.73 -15.49 -21.36
C ASP A 914 9.97 -16.62 -20.66
N ALA A 915 10.04 -16.70 -19.33
CA ALA A 915 9.22 -17.62 -18.52
C ALA A 915 7.71 -17.46 -18.80
N PHE A 916 7.24 -16.22 -18.95
CA PHE A 916 5.85 -15.96 -19.33
C PHE A 916 5.50 -16.44 -20.74
N THR A 917 6.42 -16.28 -21.70
CA THR A 917 6.18 -16.67 -23.10
C THR A 917 6.16 -18.17 -23.34
N ILE A 918 6.98 -18.94 -22.62
CA ILE A 918 7.03 -20.40 -22.81
C ILE A 918 5.80 -21.10 -22.21
N THR A 919 5.11 -20.48 -21.24
CA THR A 919 3.90 -21.00 -20.59
C THR A 919 2.63 -20.56 -21.28
N SER A 920 1.74 -21.53 -21.55
CA SER A 920 0.46 -21.26 -22.20
C SER A 920 -0.49 -20.49 -21.30
N ALA A 921 -1.41 -19.71 -21.90
CA ALA A 921 -2.39 -18.92 -21.15
C ALA A 921 -3.25 -19.79 -20.19
N LYS A 922 -3.62 -21.01 -20.61
CA LYS A 922 -4.39 -21.96 -19.80
C LYS A 922 -3.62 -22.41 -18.55
N LYS A 923 -2.30 -22.63 -18.66
CA LYS A 923 -1.45 -23.00 -17.51
C LYS A 923 -1.24 -21.80 -16.57
N TRP A 924 -1.13 -20.58 -17.10
CA TRP A 924 -1.10 -19.36 -16.29
C TRP A 924 -2.38 -19.12 -15.49
N GLU A 925 -3.55 -19.53 -16.01
CA GLU A 925 -4.82 -19.52 -15.26
C GLU A 925 -4.82 -20.43 -14.03
N VAL A 926 -3.91 -21.41 -13.95
CA VAL A 926 -3.73 -22.28 -12.79
C VAL A 926 -2.59 -21.75 -11.90
N MET A 927 -1.46 -21.40 -12.50
CA MET A 927 -0.23 -21.04 -11.78
C MET A 927 -0.36 -19.74 -10.98
N ILE A 928 -0.87 -18.66 -11.57
CA ILE A 928 -1.00 -17.37 -10.85
C ILE A 928 -1.91 -17.51 -9.62
N PRO A 929 -3.12 -18.08 -9.73
CA PRO A 929 -3.97 -18.22 -8.56
C PRO A 929 -3.45 -19.23 -7.54
N PHE A 930 -2.81 -20.33 -7.97
CA PHE A 930 -2.16 -21.26 -7.05
C PHE A 930 -1.12 -20.54 -6.20
N ILE A 931 -0.26 -19.72 -6.82
CA ILE A 931 0.77 -18.98 -6.10
C ILE A 931 0.11 -17.99 -5.12
N ILE A 932 -0.85 -17.20 -5.58
CA ILE A 932 -1.51 -16.19 -4.73
C ILE A 932 -2.23 -16.82 -3.54
N ASN A 933 -2.94 -17.93 -3.76
CA ASN A 933 -3.75 -18.57 -2.72
C ASN A 933 -2.91 -19.32 -1.69
N ASN A 934 -1.73 -19.81 -2.06
CA ASN A 934 -0.85 -20.55 -1.15
C ASN A 934 0.27 -19.70 -0.54
N LEU A 935 0.47 -18.46 -0.98
CA LEU A 935 1.35 -17.54 -0.28
C LEU A 935 0.76 -17.19 1.09
N PRO A 936 1.50 -17.40 2.21
CA PRO A 936 0.96 -17.22 3.56
C PRO A 936 0.67 -15.74 3.89
N ARG A 937 1.35 -14.80 3.23
CA ARG A 937 1.32 -13.37 3.60
C ARG A 937 0.88 -12.46 2.46
N HIS A 938 0.09 -11.45 2.79
CA HIS A 938 -0.49 -10.52 1.81
C HIS A 938 0.58 -9.80 1.01
N MET A 939 1.62 -9.32 1.71
CA MET A 939 2.71 -8.59 1.07
C MET A 939 3.52 -9.46 0.11
N GLN A 940 3.56 -10.78 0.28
CA GLN A 940 4.16 -11.69 -0.69
C GLN A 940 3.32 -11.75 -1.97
N ARG A 941 1.99 -11.84 -1.84
CA ARG A 941 1.05 -11.82 -2.98
C ARG A 941 1.17 -10.51 -3.77
N VAL A 942 1.21 -9.39 -3.06
CA VAL A 942 1.42 -8.05 -3.65
C VAL A 942 2.76 -7.99 -4.40
N ARG A 943 3.84 -8.47 -3.78
CA ARG A 943 5.16 -8.50 -4.43
C ARG A 943 5.18 -9.37 -5.68
N TYR A 944 4.58 -10.57 -5.62
CA TYR A 944 4.50 -11.47 -6.78
C TYR A 944 3.84 -10.76 -7.97
N LEU A 945 2.71 -10.09 -7.73
CA LEU A 945 2.01 -9.32 -8.76
C LEU A 945 2.81 -8.09 -9.23
N LYS A 946 3.44 -7.36 -8.31
CA LYS A 946 4.30 -6.21 -8.67
C LYS A 946 5.50 -6.62 -9.50
N VAL A 947 6.11 -7.78 -9.23
CA VAL A 947 7.21 -8.33 -10.02
C VAL A 947 6.78 -8.63 -11.46
N LEU A 948 5.61 -9.28 -11.63
CA LEU A 948 5.06 -9.55 -12.95
C LEU A 948 4.70 -8.26 -13.69
N ALA A 949 4.01 -7.32 -13.03
CA ALA A 949 3.65 -6.02 -13.59
C ALA A 949 4.88 -5.16 -13.92
N TRP A 950 5.96 -5.25 -13.13
CA TRP A 950 7.21 -4.54 -13.40
C TRP A 950 7.96 -5.11 -14.62
N SER A 951 7.92 -6.43 -14.80
CA SER A 951 8.58 -7.09 -15.92
C SER A 951 7.76 -7.01 -17.23
N MET A 952 6.43 -6.94 -17.11
CA MET A 952 5.47 -6.98 -18.21
C MET A 952 4.27 -6.05 -17.96
N PRO A 953 4.49 -4.72 -17.91
CA PRO A 953 3.41 -3.75 -17.65
C PRO A 953 2.28 -3.84 -18.68
N GLU A 954 2.58 -4.21 -19.93
CA GLU A 954 1.62 -4.39 -20.99
C GLU A 954 0.64 -5.56 -20.75
N ARG A 955 0.98 -6.49 -19.84
CA ARG A 955 0.14 -7.65 -19.48
C ARG A 955 -0.58 -7.50 -18.14
N ALA A 956 -0.45 -6.37 -17.46
CA ALA A 956 -1.02 -6.18 -16.12
C ALA A 956 -2.53 -6.45 -16.06
N GLN A 957 -3.28 -6.04 -17.10
CA GLN A 957 -4.73 -6.31 -17.19
C GLN A 957 -5.06 -7.79 -17.40
N GLN A 958 -4.24 -8.51 -18.18
CA GLN A 958 -4.40 -9.94 -18.41
C GLN A 958 -4.19 -10.71 -17.10
N ILE A 959 -3.11 -10.40 -16.39
CA ILE A 959 -2.81 -10.95 -15.06
C ILE A 959 -3.96 -10.64 -14.10
N GLY A 960 -4.42 -9.38 -14.10
CA GLY A 960 -5.56 -8.92 -13.34
C GLY A 960 -6.84 -9.71 -13.55
N ALA A 961 -7.19 -10.00 -14.80
CA ALA A 961 -8.38 -10.78 -15.14
C ALA A 961 -8.28 -12.23 -14.62
N ILE A 962 -7.08 -12.84 -14.68
CA ILE A 962 -6.82 -14.17 -14.13
C ILE A 962 -7.03 -14.16 -12.61
N VAL A 963 -6.42 -13.20 -11.91
CA VAL A 963 -6.56 -13.07 -10.45
C VAL A 963 -8.01 -12.84 -10.07
N TYR A 964 -8.67 -11.85 -10.69
CA TYR A 964 -10.05 -11.48 -10.40
C TYR A 964 -10.99 -12.68 -10.40
N ARG A 965 -10.89 -13.56 -11.39
CA ARG A 965 -11.77 -14.73 -11.55
C ARG A 965 -11.55 -15.85 -10.53
N ASN A 966 -10.36 -15.92 -9.94
CA ASN A 966 -9.88 -17.11 -9.22
C ASN A 966 -9.49 -16.86 -7.76
N VAL A 967 -9.61 -15.63 -7.27
CA VAL A 967 -9.48 -15.29 -5.85
C VAL A 967 -10.82 -14.84 -5.29
N ASP A 968 -11.01 -15.02 -3.98
CA ASP A 968 -12.23 -14.58 -3.31
C ASP A 968 -12.36 -13.05 -3.33
N ALA A 969 -13.59 -12.56 -3.13
CA ALA A 969 -13.89 -11.13 -3.22
C ALA A 969 -13.08 -10.30 -2.21
N VAL A 970 -12.83 -10.81 -1.00
CA VAL A 970 -12.04 -10.10 0.01
C VAL A 970 -10.58 -9.96 -0.43
N MET A 971 -9.99 -11.05 -0.92
CA MET A 971 -8.63 -11.04 -1.44
C MET A 971 -8.48 -10.08 -2.61
N TRP A 972 -9.42 -10.11 -3.57
CA TRP A 972 -9.42 -9.21 -4.72
C TRP A 972 -9.45 -7.74 -4.28
N GLU A 973 -10.35 -7.40 -3.37
CA GLU A 973 -10.50 -6.03 -2.85
C GLU A 973 -9.22 -5.50 -2.19
N ARG A 974 -8.44 -6.38 -1.55
CA ARG A 974 -7.14 -6.03 -0.95
C ARG A 974 -6.04 -5.92 -2.01
N LEU A 975 -5.96 -6.87 -2.94
CA LEU A 975 -4.92 -6.88 -3.98
C LEU A 975 -5.05 -5.68 -4.93
N ARG A 976 -6.27 -5.32 -5.35
CA ARG A 976 -6.50 -4.17 -6.24
C ARG A 976 -6.13 -2.81 -5.62
N VAL A 977 -6.10 -2.77 -4.29
CA VAL A 977 -5.69 -1.58 -3.52
C VAL A 977 -4.18 -1.41 -3.56
N GLU A 978 -3.44 -2.51 -3.43
CA GLU A 978 -1.97 -2.50 -3.37
C GLU A 978 -1.30 -2.56 -4.75
N VAL A 979 -2.02 -3.08 -5.75
CA VAL A 979 -1.58 -3.23 -7.15
C VAL A 979 -2.71 -2.72 -8.07
N PRO A 980 -2.94 -1.41 -8.16
CA PRO A 980 -4.02 -0.85 -8.98
C PRO A 980 -3.85 -1.13 -10.49
N GLU A 981 -2.63 -1.43 -10.93
CA GLU A 981 -2.29 -1.70 -12.33
C GLU A 981 -2.98 -2.96 -12.89
N ILE A 982 -3.37 -3.89 -12.01
CA ILE A 982 -4.02 -5.15 -12.40
C ILE A 982 -5.55 -5.05 -12.49
N ILE A 983 -6.17 -3.88 -12.35
CA ILE A 983 -7.64 -3.77 -12.41
C ILE A 983 -8.12 -3.95 -13.87
N PRO A 984 -8.97 -4.94 -14.21
CA PRO A 984 -9.44 -5.17 -15.57
C PRO A 984 -10.35 -4.04 -16.07
N ARG A 985 -10.26 -3.70 -17.36
CA ARG A 985 -11.17 -2.72 -18.00
C ARG A 985 -12.63 -3.15 -17.86
N GLY A 986 -13.50 -2.21 -17.50
CA GLY A 986 -14.94 -2.46 -17.32
C GLY A 986 -15.32 -3.22 -16.04
N GLY A 987 -14.36 -3.56 -15.17
CA GLY A 987 -14.65 -4.10 -13.84
C GLY A 987 -15.29 -3.04 -12.92
N TYR A 988 -16.05 -3.50 -11.92
CA TYR A 988 -16.54 -2.61 -10.85
C TYR A 988 -15.34 -1.86 -10.22
N ASN A 989 -15.43 -0.53 -10.13
CA ASN A 989 -14.34 0.38 -9.71
C ASN A 989 -13.13 0.50 -10.66
N TRP A 990 -13.22 0.04 -11.92
CA TRP A 990 -12.19 0.37 -12.91
C TRP A 990 -12.14 1.89 -13.14
N ARG A 991 -10.97 2.48 -12.93
CA ARG A 991 -10.66 3.85 -13.36
C ARG A 991 -9.61 3.76 -14.45
N ARG A 992 -9.79 4.53 -15.52
CA ARG A 992 -8.79 4.68 -16.57
C ARG A 992 -7.56 5.35 -15.94
N TYR A 993 -6.53 4.57 -15.64
CA TYR A 993 -5.26 5.09 -15.12
C TYR A 993 -4.34 5.65 -16.22
N TYR A 994 -4.91 6.00 -17.40
CA TYR A 994 -4.21 6.54 -18.55
C TYR A 994 -5.08 7.53 -19.33
#